data_AF-A0A955HY69-F1
#
_entry.id   AF-A0A955HY69-F1
#
_cell.length_a   1.000
_cell.length_b   1.000
_cell.length_c   1.000
_cell.angle_alpha   90.00
_cell.angle_beta   90.00
_cell.angle_gamma   90.00
#
_symmetry.space_group_name_H-M   'P 1'
#
loop_
_entity.id
_entity.type
_entity.pdbx_description
1 polymer ?
#
loop_
_entity_poly.entity_id
_entity_poly.type
_entity_poly.pdbx_seq_one_letter_code
_entity_poly.pdbx_strand_id
1 'polypeptide(L)'
;MFRSIRVITLSLAFVLLWSSSALAAGTVGTGTPGSCTEAALDTALSGGGLVDFDCGGAAHTITLTSNKAISATTTIDGGGLITIDGDSTYRIFQVTLANDFTVQNITLQNGDGTGIGGGAIDMGTGILTVTNSTIQNNISTLAGGAIGASSGDVNITNSTFTGNSTTSSAGVLFVTGGTITINGSTFDQNSSGNGGGVLRIDNGTVNITDSIFTGNSTTGGNGVALQINSGTVTVQRSIFENNTLEDRPVIENGGTLILSRVAIVNNSGIGLSSSGTASLTNTTIGDNTSSANFGGGIYVFATGTVDIINGTITNNNPRGVTGGGNAVNIRNTVIAGNSFDCVGTITSLDGNVDGDGSCGLGQASDLSSTNPMLDALSTVPHDDVSGNTRVYQPQTGSPLIDSGVAVANPPTDQRGVSRPMDGDNNMTQIIDRGAFEVAPAIDITAPVLAEVSPVATPTTDTTPSYTFSSDEAGTITYGGDCSGATTAAVAGNNTISFNTLAANVYSNCTITVTDAAANASTPLAVTSFEVVDPNSSNGGNSGGGAGGSLTPPPNNNQNPQPVEHCGGYTDISANDPDCEAIEYAQSIGAMTGNDDGTFAPSESLQRDQIAKISLEAFGLFDDQADYCENTNPFPDITASDWSYQYVCRGKQLGMITGYKDGENAGLFVPANKVMIVEFWALILRNTTESLPLGESFSGWVTDAWYSGYAKFVADNNLYDGLSPSPTETVPRRDVAVFLYELHQMEVL
;
A
#
# COMPACT_ATOMS: atom_id res chain seq x y z
N MET A 1 4.21 -49.37 31.08
CA MET A 1 4.25 -48.61 32.34
C MET A 1 3.91 -47.17 31.99
N PHE A 2 2.81 -46.66 32.53
CA PHE A 2 2.15 -45.40 32.19
C PHE A 2 2.94 -44.14 32.56
N ARG A 3 2.78 -43.05 31.77
CA ARG A 3 2.39 -41.67 32.19
C ARG A 3 2.56 -40.69 31.01
N SER A 4 1.44 -40.22 30.43
CA SER A 4 0.75 -38.95 30.74
C SER A 4 1.34 -37.73 30.00
N ILE A 5 0.74 -37.41 28.85
CA ILE A 5 0.61 -36.02 28.40
C ILE A 5 -0.89 -35.70 28.44
N ARG A 6 -1.22 -34.67 29.21
CA ARG A 6 -2.58 -34.17 29.40
C ARG A 6 -3.04 -33.50 28.10
N VAL A 7 -4.07 -34.06 27.47
CA VAL A 7 -4.88 -33.33 26.49
C VAL A 7 -5.66 -32.29 27.28
N ILE A 8 -5.25 -31.03 27.19
CA ILE A 8 -6.11 -29.90 27.56
C ILE A 8 -7.05 -29.75 26.37
N THR A 9 -8.25 -30.31 26.51
CA THR A 9 -9.38 -29.98 25.64
C THR A 9 -9.68 -28.50 25.83
N LEU A 10 -9.19 -27.66 24.92
CA LEU A 10 -9.70 -26.31 24.74
C LEU A 10 -11.09 -26.49 24.14
N SER A 11 -12.10 -26.38 24.99
CA SER A 11 -13.50 -26.32 24.58
C SER A 11 -13.68 -25.06 23.75
N LEU A 12 -13.58 -25.22 22.42
CA LEU A 12 -14.03 -24.24 21.44
C LEU A 12 -15.54 -24.12 21.63
N ALA A 13 -15.97 -23.13 22.40
CA ALA A 13 -17.36 -22.71 22.42
C ALA A 13 -17.64 -22.10 21.04
N PHE A 14 -18.06 -22.95 20.10
CA PHE A 14 -18.83 -22.50 18.95
C PHE A 14 -20.05 -21.78 19.52
N VAL A 15 -19.99 -20.45 19.58
CA VAL A 15 -21.20 -19.64 19.63
C VAL A 15 -21.82 -19.87 18.26
N LEU A 16 -22.71 -20.87 18.19
CA LEU A 16 -23.72 -20.89 17.14
C LEU A 16 -24.50 -19.60 17.30
N LEU A 17 -24.10 -18.57 16.54
CA LEU A 17 -25.00 -17.50 16.16
C LEU A 17 -26.11 -18.20 15.39
N TRP A 18 -27.20 -18.47 16.08
CA TRP A 18 -28.46 -18.70 15.40
C TRP A 18 -28.69 -17.41 14.63
N SER A 19 -28.48 -17.42 13.31
CA SER A 19 -29.13 -16.47 12.43
C SER A 19 -30.62 -16.78 12.53
N SER A 20 -31.25 -16.23 13.57
CA SER A 20 -32.67 -15.93 13.52
C SER A 20 -32.84 -15.16 12.22
N SER A 21 -33.46 -15.81 11.24
CA SER A 21 -33.88 -15.19 9.98
C SER A 21 -34.42 -13.81 10.31
N ALA A 22 -33.68 -12.76 9.92
CA ALA A 22 -34.10 -11.39 10.14
C ALA A 22 -35.52 -11.28 9.60
N LEU A 23 -36.49 -10.94 10.45
CA LEU A 23 -37.78 -10.52 9.94
C LEU A 23 -37.49 -9.36 8.98
N ALA A 24 -37.93 -9.43 7.73
CA ALA A 24 -37.81 -8.28 6.83
C ALA A 24 -38.71 -7.18 7.39
N ALA A 25 -38.14 -6.03 7.72
CA ALA A 25 -38.83 -4.86 8.27
C ALA A 25 -39.50 -4.04 7.16
N GLY A 26 -40.01 -4.68 6.11
CA GLY A 26 -40.68 -3.99 5.01
C GLY A 26 -39.81 -3.04 4.17
N THR A 27 -40.28 -2.79 2.96
CA THR A 27 -39.65 -1.86 2.00
C THR A 27 -40.35 -0.51 2.06
N VAL A 28 -39.58 0.57 2.12
CA VAL A 28 -40.09 1.94 2.03
C VAL A 28 -40.28 2.29 0.56
N GLY A 29 -41.52 2.57 0.17
CA GLY A 29 -41.86 2.93 -1.21
C GLY A 29 -42.32 1.74 -2.07
N THR A 30 -42.62 2.05 -3.33
CA THR A 30 -43.23 1.12 -4.32
C THR A 30 -42.69 1.35 -5.74
N GLY A 31 -41.45 1.83 -5.89
CA GLY A 31 -40.77 2.03 -7.17
C GLY A 31 -40.77 3.46 -7.69
N THR A 32 -41.21 4.43 -6.87
CA THR A 32 -41.25 5.85 -7.27
C THR A 32 -40.79 6.77 -6.13
N PRO A 33 -40.15 7.92 -6.42
CA PRO A 33 -39.70 8.83 -5.36
C PRO A 33 -40.86 9.30 -4.47
N GLY A 34 -42.01 9.62 -5.08
CA GLY A 34 -43.20 10.07 -4.34
C GLY A 34 -43.84 9.03 -3.42
N SER A 35 -43.51 7.74 -3.58
CA SER A 35 -43.98 6.67 -2.69
C SER A 35 -43.15 6.53 -1.41
N CYS A 36 -41.92 7.04 -1.42
CA CYS A 36 -41.04 7.04 -0.26
C CYS A 36 -41.36 8.24 0.65
N THR A 37 -42.34 8.03 1.51
CA THR A 37 -42.84 9.03 2.46
C THR A 37 -42.40 8.70 3.87
N GLU A 38 -42.43 9.69 4.78
CA GLU A 38 -42.19 9.46 6.20
C GLU A 38 -43.15 8.40 6.79
N ALA A 39 -44.42 8.37 6.36
CA ALA A 39 -45.38 7.36 6.81
C ALA A 39 -45.03 5.94 6.35
N ALA A 40 -44.45 5.80 5.15
CA ALA A 40 -43.93 4.51 4.67
C ALA A 40 -42.72 4.07 5.50
N LEU A 41 -41.83 5.00 5.83
CA LEU A 41 -40.71 4.75 6.75
C LEU A 41 -41.18 4.33 8.14
N ASP A 42 -42.15 5.04 8.73
CA ASP A 42 -42.73 4.68 10.04
C ASP A 42 -43.32 3.26 10.05
N THR A 43 -43.95 2.88 8.94
CA THR A 43 -44.52 1.53 8.77
C THR A 43 -43.42 0.47 8.74
N ALA A 44 -42.36 0.70 7.98
CA ALA A 44 -41.23 -0.22 7.87
C ALA A 44 -40.50 -0.40 9.21
N LEU A 45 -40.25 0.71 9.93
CA LEU A 45 -39.55 0.68 11.22
C LEU A 45 -40.31 -0.08 12.33
N SER A 46 -41.64 -0.22 12.22
CA SER A 46 -42.48 -0.76 13.31
C SER A 46 -42.16 -2.20 13.74
N GLY A 47 -41.59 -3.02 12.84
CA GLY A 47 -41.31 -4.44 13.09
C GLY A 47 -39.87 -4.76 13.52
N GLY A 48 -38.94 -3.83 13.31
CA GLY A 48 -37.50 -4.13 13.30
C GLY A 48 -37.09 -5.09 12.18
N GLY A 49 -35.78 -5.33 12.03
CA GLY A 49 -35.18 -6.10 10.94
C GLY A 49 -34.60 -5.24 9.82
N LEU A 50 -34.55 -5.76 8.59
CA LEU A 50 -34.04 -5.00 7.44
C LEU A 50 -35.11 -4.07 6.85
N VAL A 51 -34.82 -2.77 6.85
CA VAL A 51 -35.54 -1.72 6.13
C VAL A 51 -34.74 -1.33 4.90
N ASP A 52 -35.28 -1.59 3.72
CA ASP A 52 -34.74 -1.14 2.43
C ASP A 52 -35.68 -0.13 1.75
N PHE A 53 -35.25 0.43 0.61
CA PHE A 53 -35.97 1.49 -0.08
C PHE A 53 -36.18 1.17 -1.56
N ASP A 54 -37.43 1.25 -2.01
CA ASP A 54 -37.84 1.20 -3.41
C ASP A 54 -38.37 2.57 -3.84
N CYS A 55 -37.47 3.55 -3.87
CA CYS A 55 -37.78 4.95 -4.23
C CYS A 55 -37.53 5.26 -5.72
N GLY A 56 -37.22 4.25 -6.54
CA GLY A 56 -36.70 4.42 -7.88
C GLY A 56 -35.19 4.72 -7.89
N GLY A 57 -34.62 4.91 -9.09
CA GLY A 57 -33.15 4.99 -9.29
C GLY A 57 -32.50 6.36 -9.05
N ALA A 58 -33.23 7.36 -8.55
CA ALA A 58 -32.70 8.69 -8.28
C ALA A 58 -32.56 8.92 -6.78
N ALA A 59 -31.61 9.77 -6.38
CA ALA A 59 -31.47 10.17 -4.98
C ALA A 59 -32.77 10.81 -4.45
N HIS A 60 -33.14 10.45 -3.23
CA HIS A 60 -34.42 10.84 -2.63
C HIS A 60 -34.25 11.24 -1.17
N THR A 61 -34.93 12.31 -0.76
CA THR A 61 -34.91 12.82 0.61
C THR A 61 -36.26 12.62 1.28
N ILE A 62 -36.25 12.01 2.46
CA ILE A 62 -37.40 11.90 3.35
C ILE A 62 -37.20 12.91 4.48
N THR A 63 -37.92 14.02 4.41
CA THR A 63 -37.94 15.05 5.46
C THR A 63 -38.89 14.62 6.58
N LEU A 64 -38.40 14.68 7.81
CA LEU A 64 -39.12 14.23 9.00
C LEU A 64 -39.98 15.34 9.60
N THR A 65 -41.12 14.94 10.16
CA THR A 65 -42.00 15.79 10.97
C THR A 65 -42.09 15.32 12.42
N SER A 66 -41.30 14.31 12.78
CA SER A 66 -41.19 13.75 14.13
C SER A 66 -39.91 12.92 14.28
N ASN A 67 -39.48 12.66 15.52
CA ASN A 67 -38.37 11.73 15.78
C ASN A 67 -38.78 10.29 15.43
N LYS A 68 -37.88 9.49 14.88
CA LYS A 68 -38.13 8.08 14.56
C LYS A 68 -37.64 7.17 15.70
N ALA A 69 -38.55 6.43 16.33
CA ALA A 69 -38.20 5.50 17.41
C ALA A 69 -37.78 4.13 16.85
N ILE A 70 -36.61 3.64 17.25
CA ILE A 70 -36.15 2.27 16.95
C ILE A 70 -36.43 1.42 18.19
N SER A 71 -37.51 0.64 18.13
CA SER A 71 -38.02 -0.16 19.25
C SER A 71 -37.67 -1.65 19.19
N ALA A 72 -37.10 -2.10 18.07
CA ALA A 72 -36.59 -3.44 17.82
C ALA A 72 -35.27 -3.34 17.03
N THR A 73 -34.45 -4.40 17.10
CA THR A 73 -33.18 -4.45 16.35
C THR A 73 -33.43 -4.19 14.86
N THR A 74 -32.76 -3.20 14.28
CA THR A 74 -33.07 -2.70 12.93
C THR A 74 -31.81 -2.43 12.13
N THR A 75 -31.84 -2.79 10.84
CA THR A 75 -30.85 -2.40 9.83
C THR A 75 -31.54 -1.56 8.78
N ILE A 76 -31.05 -0.35 8.52
CA ILE A 76 -31.54 0.52 7.45
C ILE A 76 -30.46 0.55 6.36
N ASP A 77 -30.81 0.12 5.16
CA ASP A 77 -29.95 0.23 3.98
C ASP A 77 -30.52 1.25 2.98
N GLY A 78 -29.87 2.40 2.88
CA GLY A 78 -30.27 3.47 1.97
C GLY A 78 -29.86 3.26 0.51
N GLY A 79 -29.15 2.18 0.16
CA GLY A 79 -28.72 1.87 -1.20
C GLY A 79 -27.85 2.95 -1.86
N GLY A 80 -27.29 3.89 -1.09
CA GLY A 80 -26.51 5.04 -1.55
C GLY A 80 -27.35 6.19 -2.09
N LEU A 81 -28.68 6.08 -2.08
CA LEU A 81 -29.60 7.05 -2.71
C LEU A 81 -30.46 7.80 -1.71
N ILE A 82 -30.56 7.31 -0.48
CA ILE A 82 -31.53 7.84 0.48
C ILE A 82 -30.89 8.83 1.45
N THR A 83 -31.59 9.95 1.63
CA THR A 83 -31.32 10.92 2.68
C THR A 83 -32.51 10.96 3.64
N ILE A 84 -32.25 10.83 4.93
CA ILE A 84 -33.23 11.12 5.98
C ILE A 84 -32.87 12.47 6.59
N ASP A 85 -33.80 13.43 6.52
CA ASP A 85 -33.57 14.82 6.90
C ASP A 85 -34.42 15.20 8.12
N GLY A 86 -33.77 15.62 9.21
CA GLY A 86 -34.42 16.06 10.45
C GLY A 86 -35.06 17.46 10.39
N ASP A 87 -35.00 18.15 9.25
CA ASP A 87 -35.54 19.49 9.02
C ASP A 87 -35.04 20.55 10.01
N SER A 88 -33.82 20.35 10.52
CA SER A 88 -33.20 21.18 11.58
C SER A 88 -34.07 21.32 12.83
N THR A 89 -34.98 20.38 13.06
CA THR A 89 -36.01 20.46 14.13
C THR A 89 -36.09 19.18 14.94
N TYR A 90 -35.90 18.03 14.28
CA TYR A 90 -36.10 16.72 14.87
C TYR A 90 -34.78 15.96 14.98
N ARG A 91 -34.63 15.24 16.08
CA ARG A 91 -33.66 14.16 16.13
C ARG A 91 -34.12 13.08 15.17
N ILE A 92 -33.22 12.58 14.32
CA ILE A 92 -33.60 11.60 13.31
C ILE A 92 -34.04 10.28 13.97
N PHE A 93 -33.12 9.62 14.70
CA PHE A 93 -33.38 8.32 15.33
C PHE A 93 -33.19 8.35 16.85
N GLN A 94 -34.15 7.77 17.57
CA GLN A 94 -34.05 7.48 18.98
C GLN A 94 -34.14 5.97 19.21
N VAL A 95 -33.04 5.35 19.63
CA VAL A 95 -32.94 3.90 19.81
C VAL A 95 -33.24 3.56 21.26
N THR A 96 -34.26 2.74 21.49
CA THR A 96 -34.63 2.31 22.84
C THR A 96 -33.61 1.30 23.40
N LEU A 97 -33.58 1.14 24.72
CA LEU A 97 -32.58 0.32 25.43
C LEU A 97 -32.48 -1.11 24.87
N ALA A 98 -31.25 -1.61 24.77
CA ALA A 98 -30.87 -2.96 24.34
C ALA A 98 -31.23 -3.37 22.89
N ASN A 99 -31.55 -2.42 22.00
CA ASN A 99 -31.71 -2.70 20.57
C ASN A 99 -30.45 -2.38 19.77
N ASP A 100 -30.05 -3.29 18.90
CA ASP A 100 -28.98 -3.04 17.93
C ASP A 100 -29.53 -2.22 16.76
N PHE A 101 -28.73 -1.28 16.27
CA PHE A 101 -29.11 -0.40 15.18
C PHE A 101 -27.98 -0.30 14.16
N THR A 102 -28.30 -0.61 12.91
CA THR A 102 -27.37 -0.48 11.79
C THR A 102 -27.92 0.50 10.78
N VAL A 103 -27.08 1.43 10.34
CA VAL A 103 -27.34 2.30 9.19
C VAL A 103 -26.23 2.10 8.16
N GLN A 104 -26.61 1.87 6.91
CA GLN A 104 -25.66 1.66 5.82
C GLN A 104 -26.10 2.34 4.53
N ASN A 105 -25.11 2.77 3.74
CA ASN A 105 -25.33 3.38 2.42
C ASN A 105 -26.36 4.53 2.46
N ILE A 106 -26.35 5.36 3.50
CA ILE A 106 -27.40 6.35 3.72
C ILE A 106 -26.82 7.70 4.16
N THR A 107 -27.54 8.78 3.84
CA THR A 107 -27.25 10.12 4.39
C THR A 107 -28.23 10.46 5.51
N LEU A 108 -27.71 10.82 6.68
CA LEU A 108 -28.50 11.37 7.80
C LEU A 108 -28.12 12.84 8.01
N GLN A 109 -29.09 13.75 7.86
CA GLN A 109 -28.79 15.18 7.88
C GLN A 109 -29.75 16.05 8.68
N ASN A 110 -29.24 17.21 9.09
CA ASN A 110 -30.00 18.30 9.72
C ASN A 110 -30.84 17.82 10.92
N GLY A 111 -30.37 16.81 11.65
CA GLY A 111 -30.99 16.40 12.90
C GLY A 111 -30.72 17.41 14.02
N ASP A 112 -31.70 17.69 14.87
CA ASP A 112 -31.55 18.56 16.05
C ASP A 112 -31.91 17.80 17.35
N GLY A 113 -30.89 17.56 18.17
CA GLY A 113 -30.94 16.80 19.41
C GLY A 113 -31.01 17.68 20.66
N THR A 114 -31.93 17.34 21.57
CA THR A 114 -31.95 17.89 22.93
C THR A 114 -31.40 16.90 23.96
N GLY A 115 -30.69 17.38 24.98
CA GLY A 115 -30.15 16.50 26.02
C GLY A 115 -28.87 15.77 25.61
N ILE A 116 -28.55 14.66 26.29
CA ILE A 116 -27.30 13.91 26.11
C ILE A 116 -27.23 13.03 24.84
N GLY A 117 -28.34 12.91 24.11
CA GLY A 117 -28.44 12.13 22.88
C GLY A 117 -28.12 12.94 21.63
N GLY A 118 -27.66 12.27 20.58
CA GLY A 118 -27.16 12.97 19.40
C GLY A 118 -28.24 13.63 18.52
N GLY A 119 -27.80 14.51 17.62
CA GLY A 119 -28.69 15.17 16.65
C GLY A 119 -29.25 14.20 15.62
N ALA A 120 -28.39 13.31 15.08
CA ALA A 120 -28.84 12.24 14.20
C ALA A 120 -29.35 11.05 15.01
N ILE A 121 -28.51 10.50 15.90
CA ILE A 121 -28.79 9.23 16.59
C ILE A 121 -28.59 9.40 18.10
N ASP A 122 -29.65 9.10 18.86
CA ASP A 122 -29.60 8.89 20.31
C ASP A 122 -29.64 7.39 20.57
N MET A 123 -28.50 6.83 20.93
CA MET A 123 -28.30 5.41 21.10
C MET A 123 -28.48 4.99 22.56
N GLY A 124 -29.30 3.96 22.77
CA GLY A 124 -29.40 3.24 24.04
C GLY A 124 -28.17 2.38 24.33
N THR A 125 -28.39 1.20 24.92
CA THR A 125 -27.33 0.30 25.39
C THR A 125 -27.00 -0.84 24.42
N GLY A 126 -27.64 -0.90 23.24
CA GLY A 126 -27.34 -1.89 22.20
C GLY A 126 -26.13 -1.48 21.35
N ILE A 127 -25.87 -2.21 20.27
CA ILE A 127 -24.74 -1.95 19.35
C ILE A 127 -25.19 -1.02 18.23
N LEU A 128 -24.42 0.05 17.99
CA LEU A 128 -24.59 0.92 16.82
C LEU A 128 -23.55 0.57 15.75
N THR A 129 -24.01 0.32 14.53
CA THR A 129 -23.13 0.14 13.36
C THR A 129 -23.46 1.20 12.29
N VAL A 130 -22.44 1.90 11.80
CA VAL A 130 -22.53 2.90 10.74
C VAL A 130 -21.53 2.54 9.64
N THR A 131 -22.03 2.19 8.45
CA THR A 131 -21.18 1.70 7.34
C THR A 131 -21.46 2.47 6.06
N ASN A 132 -20.41 2.91 5.35
CA ASN A 132 -20.55 3.56 4.05
C ASN A 132 -21.62 4.68 4.01
N SER A 133 -21.67 5.50 5.07
CA SER A 133 -22.75 6.45 5.30
C SER A 133 -22.22 7.86 5.52
N THR A 134 -23.07 8.85 5.26
CA THR A 134 -22.77 10.26 5.47
C THR A 134 -23.66 10.82 6.56
N ILE A 135 -23.06 11.30 7.64
CA ILE A 135 -23.78 11.93 8.76
C ILE A 135 -23.38 13.40 8.78
N GLN A 136 -24.31 14.30 8.41
CA GLN A 136 -23.95 15.68 8.14
C GLN A 136 -24.87 16.74 8.75
N ASN A 137 -24.30 17.87 9.15
CA ASN A 137 -25.04 19.04 9.64
C ASN A 137 -26.01 18.74 10.79
N ASN A 138 -25.73 17.71 11.59
CA ASN A 138 -26.53 17.38 12.75
C ASN A 138 -26.04 18.17 13.96
N ILE A 139 -26.98 18.66 14.77
CA ILE A 139 -26.71 19.53 15.91
C ILE A 139 -27.26 18.89 17.18
N SER A 140 -26.54 19.01 18.30
CA SER A 140 -27.07 18.70 19.62
C SER A 140 -26.72 19.78 20.64
N THR A 141 -27.63 20.02 21.58
CA THR A 141 -27.47 21.06 22.59
C THR A 141 -26.42 20.72 23.67
N LEU A 142 -26.30 19.44 24.05
CA LEU A 142 -25.50 19.02 25.22
C LEU A 142 -24.38 18.03 24.86
N ALA A 143 -24.68 16.95 24.14
CA ALA A 143 -23.67 15.96 23.76
C ALA A 143 -23.98 15.23 22.45
N GLY A 144 -22.92 14.86 21.71
CA GLY A 144 -23.02 14.10 20.46
C GLY A 144 -23.61 14.93 19.32
N GLY A 145 -22.83 15.71 18.59
CA GLY A 145 -23.38 16.53 17.48
C GLY A 145 -24.16 15.67 16.48
N ALA A 146 -23.60 14.51 16.15
CA ALA A 146 -24.26 13.47 15.38
C ALA A 146 -24.81 12.35 16.25
N ILE A 147 -23.96 11.74 17.09
CA ILE A 147 -24.26 10.49 17.80
C ILE A 147 -23.98 10.67 19.29
N GLY A 148 -24.97 10.35 20.12
CA GLY A 148 -24.78 10.16 21.56
C GLY A 148 -25.00 8.70 21.92
N ALA A 149 -24.00 8.05 22.52
CA ALA A 149 -24.08 6.64 22.94
C ALA A 149 -23.64 6.48 24.40
N SER A 150 -24.53 6.03 25.27
CA SER A 150 -24.29 6.04 26.73
C SER A 150 -23.52 4.82 27.26
N SER A 151 -23.58 3.66 26.61
CA SER A 151 -22.79 2.48 27.03
C SER A 151 -22.74 1.34 26.01
N GLY A 152 -23.28 1.54 24.80
CA GLY A 152 -23.29 0.56 23.73
C GLY A 152 -21.99 0.57 22.92
N ASP A 153 -21.66 -0.56 22.29
CA ASP A 153 -20.55 -0.62 21.34
C ASP A 153 -20.91 0.20 20.08
N VAL A 154 -19.93 0.93 19.55
CA VAL A 154 -20.11 1.78 18.37
C VAL A 154 -19.08 1.38 17.32
N ASN A 155 -19.56 0.90 16.17
CA ASN A 155 -18.73 0.51 15.03
C ASN A 155 -18.99 1.46 13.86
N ILE A 156 -17.96 2.16 13.43
CA ILE A 156 -18.01 3.10 12.31
C ILE A 156 -16.99 2.65 11.26
N THR A 157 -17.44 2.45 10.03
CA THR A 157 -16.59 1.97 8.94
C THR A 157 -16.88 2.71 7.65
N ASN A 158 -15.83 3.17 6.97
CA ASN A 158 -15.91 3.81 5.65
C ASN A 158 -16.96 4.94 5.58
N SER A 159 -17.11 5.72 6.66
CA SER A 159 -18.19 6.69 6.79
C SER A 159 -17.64 8.11 6.94
N THR A 160 -18.47 9.09 6.58
CA THR A 160 -18.12 10.51 6.64
C THR A 160 -19.01 11.24 7.64
N PHE A 161 -18.40 11.94 8.59
CA PHE A 161 -19.06 12.85 9.53
C PHE A 161 -18.63 14.27 9.20
N THR A 162 -19.55 15.08 8.66
CA THR A 162 -19.21 16.44 8.22
C THR A 162 -20.15 17.53 8.73
N GLY A 163 -19.61 18.66 9.19
CA GLY A 163 -20.42 19.81 9.62
C GLY A 163 -21.31 19.54 10.83
N ASN A 164 -21.10 18.45 11.59
CA ASN A 164 -21.88 18.17 12.79
C ASN A 164 -21.39 19.06 13.94
N SER A 165 -22.31 19.50 14.80
CA SER A 165 -22.02 20.53 15.79
C SER A 165 -22.64 20.25 17.17
N THR A 166 -21.98 20.67 18.24
CA THR A 166 -22.59 20.77 19.57
C THR A 166 -22.45 22.15 20.18
N THR A 167 -23.44 22.58 20.96
CA THR A 167 -23.37 23.90 21.64
C THR A 167 -22.68 23.87 23.00
N SER A 168 -22.61 22.70 23.66
CA SER A 168 -22.03 22.55 25.02
C SER A 168 -20.78 21.67 25.04
N SER A 169 -20.83 20.41 25.53
CA SER A 169 -19.66 19.83 26.21
C SER A 169 -19.11 18.52 25.64
N ALA A 170 -19.66 18.00 24.54
CA ALA A 170 -19.15 16.77 23.92
C ALA A 170 -19.10 16.86 22.40
N GLY A 171 -18.21 16.09 21.78
CA GLY A 171 -17.98 16.11 20.34
C GLY A 171 -19.14 15.57 19.50
N VAL A 172 -18.89 15.42 18.21
CA VAL A 172 -19.76 14.74 17.23
C VAL A 172 -20.23 13.38 17.71
N LEU A 173 -19.31 12.62 18.33
CA LEU A 173 -19.56 11.34 18.96
C LEU A 173 -19.22 11.44 20.45
N PHE A 174 -20.22 11.22 21.30
CA PHE A 174 -20.06 11.18 22.76
C PHE A 174 -20.30 9.76 23.27
N VAL A 175 -19.29 9.20 23.95
CA VAL A 175 -19.38 7.85 24.51
C VAL A 175 -18.92 7.79 25.95
N THR A 176 -19.77 7.21 26.81
CA THR A 176 -19.48 7.07 28.25
C THR A 176 -18.99 5.68 28.68
N GLY A 177 -18.93 4.70 27.76
CA GLY A 177 -18.37 3.36 27.96
C GLY A 177 -18.57 2.44 26.75
N GLY A 178 -18.08 1.20 26.81
CA GLY A 178 -18.17 0.22 25.71
C GLY A 178 -16.90 0.12 24.86
N THR A 179 -16.98 -0.62 23.76
CA THR A 179 -15.93 -0.71 22.74
C THR A 179 -16.32 0.15 21.54
N ILE A 180 -15.41 1.01 21.10
CA ILE A 180 -15.60 1.84 19.92
C ILE A 180 -14.57 1.44 18.88
N THR A 181 -15.03 1.14 17.67
CA THR A 181 -14.17 0.86 16.52
C THR A 181 -14.47 1.85 15.42
N ILE A 182 -13.45 2.57 14.95
CA ILE A 182 -13.52 3.50 13.83
C ILE A 182 -12.47 3.07 12.82
N ASN A 183 -12.89 2.76 11.60
CA ASN A 183 -12.02 2.32 10.52
C ASN A 183 -12.35 3.06 9.21
N GLY A 184 -11.32 3.50 8.48
CA GLY A 184 -11.51 4.04 7.12
C GLY A 184 -12.39 5.28 7.04
N SER A 185 -12.55 6.04 8.14
CA SER A 185 -13.61 7.05 8.27
C SER A 185 -13.07 8.48 8.34
N THR A 186 -13.87 9.44 7.88
CA THR A 186 -13.49 10.85 7.81
C THR A 186 -14.38 11.70 8.72
N PHE A 187 -13.75 12.51 9.57
CA PHE A 187 -14.40 13.52 10.40
C PHE A 187 -13.92 14.91 9.95
N ASP A 188 -14.76 15.57 9.15
CA ASP A 188 -14.44 16.82 8.47
C ASP A 188 -15.28 18.00 8.97
N GLN A 189 -14.67 19.15 9.23
CA GLN A 189 -15.39 20.40 9.53
C GLN A 189 -16.44 20.29 10.65
N ASN A 190 -16.23 19.41 11.62
CA ASN A 190 -17.12 19.31 12.77
C ASN A 190 -16.75 20.32 13.85
N SER A 191 -17.73 20.72 14.66
CA SER A 191 -17.54 21.77 15.65
C SER A 191 -18.15 21.46 17.02
N SER A 192 -17.61 22.11 18.05
CA SER A 192 -18.14 22.04 19.41
C SER A 192 -18.00 23.37 20.15
N GLY A 193 -18.99 23.71 20.97
CA GLY A 193 -19.14 25.02 21.60
C GLY A 193 -18.51 25.25 22.97
N ASN A 194 -18.17 24.22 23.76
CA ASN A 194 -17.59 24.31 25.12
C ASN A 194 -16.98 22.96 25.64
N GLY A 195 -16.59 22.01 24.77
CA GLY A 195 -16.04 20.69 25.16
C GLY A 195 -15.55 19.88 23.94
N GLY A 196 -15.04 18.65 24.12
CA GLY A 196 -14.22 17.91 23.12
C GLY A 196 -14.73 17.81 21.68
N GLY A 197 -14.42 18.82 20.83
CA GLY A 197 -14.37 18.85 19.35
C GLY A 197 -15.08 17.77 18.55
N VAL A 198 -14.52 16.55 18.45
CA VAL A 198 -15.06 15.51 17.55
C VAL A 198 -15.42 14.24 18.28
N LEU A 199 -14.49 13.67 19.05
CA LEU A 199 -14.71 12.44 19.80
C LEU A 199 -14.40 12.67 21.27
N ARG A 200 -15.37 12.37 22.14
CA ARG A 200 -15.17 12.40 23.59
C ARG A 200 -15.42 11.02 24.19
N ILE A 201 -14.40 10.51 24.87
CA ILE A 201 -14.35 9.20 25.51
C ILE A 201 -14.22 9.39 27.01
N ASP A 202 -15.28 9.07 27.76
CA ASP A 202 -15.21 9.14 29.22
C ASP A 202 -14.61 7.87 29.83
N ASN A 203 -14.87 6.69 29.25
CA ASN A 203 -14.33 5.38 29.63
C ASN A 203 -14.45 4.38 28.46
N GLY A 204 -13.79 3.21 28.55
CA GLY A 204 -13.91 2.13 27.56
C GLY A 204 -12.62 1.86 26.76
N THR A 205 -12.76 1.08 25.68
CA THR A 205 -11.68 0.78 24.74
C THR A 205 -12.03 1.34 23.36
N VAL A 206 -11.12 2.11 22.77
CA VAL A 206 -11.32 2.75 21.47
C VAL A 206 -10.21 2.36 20.51
N ASN A 207 -10.57 1.89 19.33
CA ASN A 207 -9.65 1.58 18.26
C ASN A 207 -10.00 2.45 17.05
N ILE A 208 -9.07 3.33 16.66
CA ILE A 208 -9.18 4.20 15.50
C ILE A 208 -8.09 3.79 14.52
N THR A 209 -8.48 3.50 13.29
CA THR A 209 -7.58 3.00 12.26
C THR A 209 -7.91 3.66 10.93
N ASP A 210 -6.90 4.01 10.15
CA ASP A 210 -7.07 4.44 8.76
C ASP A 210 -8.06 5.61 8.62
N SER A 211 -8.07 6.52 9.59
CA SER A 211 -9.10 7.56 9.71
C SER A 211 -8.51 8.98 9.67
N ILE A 212 -9.31 9.93 9.20
CA ILE A 212 -8.88 11.32 9.00
C ILE A 212 -9.77 12.26 9.82
N PHE A 213 -9.14 13.10 10.64
CA PHE A 213 -9.77 14.17 11.40
C PHE A 213 -9.25 15.50 10.87
N THR A 214 -10.06 16.18 10.06
CA THR A 214 -9.63 17.41 9.39
C THR A 214 -10.63 18.56 9.48
N GLY A 215 -10.12 19.80 9.49
CA GLY A 215 -10.95 21.00 9.50
C GLY A 215 -11.82 21.16 10.74
N ASN A 216 -11.67 20.33 11.77
CA ASN A 216 -12.54 20.36 12.93
C ASN A 216 -12.18 21.57 13.81
N SER A 217 -13.19 22.17 14.41
CA SER A 217 -13.05 23.44 15.12
C SER A 217 -13.74 23.44 16.48
N THR A 218 -13.28 24.31 17.37
CA THR A 218 -13.90 24.47 18.67
C THR A 218 -14.03 25.95 18.99
N THR A 219 -15.21 26.39 19.38
CA THR A 219 -15.44 27.74 19.90
C THR A 219 -15.63 27.64 21.41
N GLY A 220 -15.14 28.58 22.22
CA GLY A 220 -15.49 28.63 23.66
C GLY A 220 -14.52 27.93 24.62
N GLY A 221 -13.30 27.60 24.16
CA GLY A 221 -12.16 27.37 25.04
C GLY A 221 -12.00 26.00 25.71
N ASN A 222 -12.79 24.97 25.38
CA ASN A 222 -12.67 23.63 25.99
C ASN A 222 -12.69 22.44 25.03
N GLY A 223 -12.72 22.65 23.72
CA GLY A 223 -12.80 21.55 22.76
C GLY A 223 -11.45 21.06 22.25
N VAL A 224 -11.42 19.78 21.83
CA VAL A 224 -10.26 19.05 21.30
C VAL A 224 -10.75 18.06 20.25
N ALA A 225 -9.95 17.69 19.24
CA ALA A 225 -10.42 16.72 18.24
C ALA A 225 -10.72 15.35 18.89
N LEU A 226 -9.81 14.86 19.75
CA LEU A 226 -9.98 13.62 20.51
C LEU A 226 -9.75 13.87 22.01
N GLN A 227 -10.81 13.72 22.80
CA GLN A 227 -10.76 13.82 24.26
C GLN A 227 -10.85 12.44 24.90
N ILE A 228 -9.88 12.12 25.76
CA ILE A 228 -9.81 10.86 26.50
C ILE A 228 -9.77 11.22 27.98
N ASN A 229 -10.88 11.05 28.69
CA ASN A 229 -10.89 11.30 30.13
C ASN A 229 -10.37 10.09 30.92
N SER A 230 -10.69 8.86 30.47
CA SER A 230 -10.14 7.61 31.00
C SER A 230 -10.27 6.48 29.97
N GLY A 231 -9.79 5.27 30.29
CA GLY A 231 -9.82 4.11 29.39
C GLY A 231 -8.57 3.97 28.53
N THR A 232 -8.66 3.13 27.49
CA THR A 232 -7.56 2.87 26.55
C THR A 232 -7.98 3.24 25.13
N VAL A 233 -7.17 4.07 24.47
CA VAL A 233 -7.38 4.47 23.08
C VAL A 233 -6.15 4.13 22.26
N THR A 234 -6.38 3.37 21.20
CA THR A 234 -5.37 3.04 20.20
C THR A 234 -5.73 3.75 18.91
N VAL A 235 -4.78 4.50 18.36
CA VAL A 235 -4.91 5.16 17.06
C VAL A 235 -3.78 4.69 16.16
N GLN A 236 -4.12 4.17 14.99
CA GLN A 236 -3.14 3.67 14.03
C GLN A 236 -3.40 4.24 12.64
N ARG A 237 -2.33 4.54 11.88
CA ARG A 237 -2.41 4.91 10.46
C ARG A 237 -3.43 6.02 10.17
N SER A 238 -3.57 6.95 11.10
CA SER A 238 -4.62 7.98 11.07
C SER A 238 -3.99 9.37 11.05
N ILE A 239 -4.74 10.36 10.56
CA ILE A 239 -4.26 11.74 10.47
C ILE A 239 -5.19 12.70 11.19
N PHE A 240 -4.60 13.61 11.95
CA PHE A 240 -5.24 14.80 12.49
C PHE A 240 -4.59 16.04 11.86
N GLU A 241 -5.32 16.74 11.00
CA GLU A 241 -4.76 17.89 10.28
C GLU A 241 -5.69 19.08 10.14
N ASN A 242 -5.13 20.29 10.09
CA ASN A 242 -5.88 21.51 9.84
C ASN A 242 -7.04 21.74 10.84
N ASN A 243 -6.93 21.23 12.07
CA ASN A 243 -7.92 21.45 13.11
C ASN A 243 -7.65 22.78 13.83
N THR A 244 -8.70 23.54 14.14
CA THR A 244 -8.62 24.87 14.76
C THR A 244 -9.24 24.87 16.15
N LEU A 245 -8.41 24.76 17.18
CA LEU A 245 -8.83 24.37 18.53
C LEU A 245 -8.56 25.44 19.60
N GLU A 246 -8.45 26.71 19.22
CA GLU A 246 -8.23 27.85 20.15
C GLU A 246 -7.15 27.54 21.22
N ASP A 247 -5.96 27.09 20.78
CA ASP A 247 -4.80 26.72 21.62
C ASP A 247 -4.95 25.44 22.46
N ARG A 248 -6.10 24.77 22.40
CA ARG A 248 -6.31 23.47 23.04
C ARG A 248 -5.62 22.36 22.25
N PRO A 249 -5.39 21.20 22.90
CA PRO A 249 -4.76 20.08 22.22
C PRO A 249 -5.66 19.46 21.16
N VAL A 250 -5.08 18.92 20.10
CA VAL A 250 -5.75 18.06 19.11
C VAL A 250 -6.15 16.76 19.77
N ILE A 251 -5.23 16.15 20.52
CA ILE A 251 -5.50 14.98 21.35
C ILE A 251 -5.24 15.34 22.81
N GLU A 252 -6.26 15.20 23.67
CA GLU A 252 -6.15 15.33 25.12
C GLU A 252 -6.25 13.96 25.78
N ASN A 253 -5.18 13.53 26.43
CA ASN A 253 -5.09 12.24 27.08
C ASN A 253 -5.09 12.34 28.62
N GLY A 254 -6.14 11.83 29.25
CA GLY A 254 -6.24 11.53 30.68
C GLY A 254 -6.21 10.03 31.01
N GLY A 255 -6.19 9.15 29.99
CA GLY A 255 -6.17 7.70 30.14
C GLY A 255 -4.88 7.06 29.61
N THR A 256 -5.01 5.95 28.89
CA THR A 256 -3.94 5.30 28.14
C THR A 256 -4.12 5.56 26.64
N LEU A 257 -3.11 6.17 26.02
CA LEU A 257 -3.08 6.45 24.59
C LEU A 257 -1.95 5.68 23.90
N ILE A 258 -2.25 5.00 22.81
CA ILE A 258 -1.27 4.33 21.95
C ILE A 258 -1.41 4.90 20.54
N LEU A 259 -0.37 5.56 20.05
CA LEU A 259 -0.28 6.07 18.68
C LEU A 259 0.76 5.26 17.91
N SER A 260 0.38 4.74 16.74
CA SER A 260 1.30 4.07 15.84
C SER A 260 1.08 4.55 14.41
N ARG A 261 2.12 5.05 13.76
CA ARG A 261 2.02 5.50 12.35
C ARG A 261 0.99 6.62 12.16
N VAL A 262 0.93 7.55 13.11
CA VAL A 262 -0.04 8.66 13.15
C VAL A 262 0.63 9.96 12.72
N ALA A 263 -0.12 10.82 12.04
CA ALA A 263 0.29 12.20 11.76
C ALA A 263 -0.61 13.21 12.50
N ILE A 264 -0.01 14.13 13.23
CA ILE A 264 -0.70 15.26 13.88
C ILE A 264 -0.06 16.54 13.36
N VAL A 265 -0.63 17.12 12.30
CA VAL A 265 0.06 18.17 11.52
C VAL A 265 -0.80 19.37 11.18
N ASN A 266 -0.19 20.55 11.02
CA ASN A 266 -0.89 21.77 10.58
C ASN A 266 -2.08 22.18 11.45
N ASN A 267 -2.08 21.87 12.75
CA ASN A 267 -3.20 22.23 13.62
C ASN A 267 -2.96 23.58 14.30
N SER A 268 -4.02 24.37 14.45
CA SER A 268 -4.04 25.55 15.33
C SER A 268 -4.44 25.11 16.74
N GLY A 269 -3.52 24.47 17.44
CA GLY A 269 -3.62 23.95 18.79
C GLY A 269 -2.33 23.26 19.21
N ILE A 270 -2.29 22.71 20.42
CA ILE A 270 -1.22 21.78 20.83
C ILE A 270 -1.44 20.45 20.07
N GLY A 271 -0.43 19.79 19.52
CA GLY A 271 -0.62 18.48 18.89
C GLY A 271 -1.16 17.42 19.87
N LEU A 272 -0.47 17.21 20.98
CA LEU A 272 -0.84 16.25 22.02
C LEU A 272 -0.65 16.85 23.42
N SER A 273 -1.64 16.66 24.28
CA SER A 273 -1.50 16.92 25.72
C SER A 273 -1.77 15.65 26.51
N SER A 274 -0.90 15.30 27.47
CA SER A 274 -1.05 14.07 28.26
C SER A 274 -0.89 14.30 29.76
N SER A 275 -1.93 13.93 30.51
CA SER A 275 -1.96 13.79 31.97
C SER A 275 -2.02 12.33 32.43
N GLY A 276 -2.28 11.41 31.50
CA GLY A 276 -2.15 9.96 31.65
C GLY A 276 -0.91 9.42 30.93
N THR A 277 -0.94 8.15 30.53
CA THR A 277 0.15 7.44 29.83
C THR A 277 -0.05 7.49 28.33
N ALA A 278 0.96 7.88 27.55
CA ALA A 278 0.96 7.78 26.10
C ALA A 278 2.20 7.05 25.56
N SER A 279 2.02 6.22 24.55
CA SER A 279 3.10 5.59 23.79
C SER A 279 2.95 5.93 22.31
N LEU A 280 4.00 6.50 21.72
CA LEU A 280 4.04 6.97 20.34
C LEU A 280 5.12 6.18 19.60
N THR A 281 4.75 5.57 18.48
CA THR A 281 5.65 4.83 17.60
C THR A 281 5.49 5.31 16.16
N ASN A 282 6.59 5.59 15.46
CA ASN A 282 6.57 6.02 14.06
C ASN A 282 5.57 7.17 13.81
N THR A 283 5.55 8.16 14.69
CA THR A 283 4.53 9.21 14.70
C THR A 283 5.15 10.56 14.35
N THR A 284 4.52 11.28 13.43
CA THR A 284 4.91 12.64 13.03
C THR A 284 4.01 13.66 13.71
N ILE A 285 4.60 14.65 14.39
CA ILE A 285 3.89 15.78 14.99
C ILE A 285 4.58 17.06 14.53
N GLY A 286 3.97 17.81 13.61
CA GLY A 286 4.62 19.01 13.11
C GLY A 286 3.70 20.10 12.58
N ASP A 287 4.24 21.29 12.38
CA ASP A 287 3.49 22.48 11.94
C ASP A 287 2.27 22.81 12.84
N ASN A 288 2.26 22.37 14.11
CA ASN A 288 1.20 22.70 15.04
C ASN A 288 1.51 24.02 15.76
N THR A 289 0.52 24.90 15.82
CA THR A 289 0.66 26.27 16.32
C THR A 289 -0.33 26.55 17.45
N SER A 290 0.19 27.02 18.58
CA SER A 290 -0.59 27.50 19.71
C SER A 290 -0.11 28.89 20.10
N SER A 291 -1.02 29.76 20.52
CA SER A 291 -0.69 31.04 21.17
C SER A 291 -0.40 30.88 22.66
N ALA A 292 -0.76 29.72 23.24
CA ALA A 292 -0.48 29.41 24.63
C ALA A 292 0.97 28.97 24.83
N ASN A 293 1.62 29.48 25.90
CA ASN A 293 3.03 29.18 26.23
C ASN A 293 3.29 27.72 26.68
N PHE A 294 2.31 26.83 26.57
CA PHE A 294 2.38 25.47 27.09
C PHE A 294 2.98 24.49 26.07
N GLY A 295 2.68 24.61 24.77
CA GLY A 295 3.30 23.79 23.72
C GLY A 295 2.69 24.00 22.33
N GLY A 296 3.44 23.66 21.28
CA GLY A 296 2.89 23.50 19.92
C GLY A 296 2.75 22.04 19.56
N GLY A 297 3.78 21.22 19.84
CA GLY A 297 3.80 19.78 19.56
C GLY A 297 3.19 18.96 20.70
N ILE A 298 3.96 18.66 21.74
CA ILE A 298 3.57 17.81 22.87
C ILE A 298 3.67 18.58 24.19
N TYR A 299 2.64 18.47 25.03
CA TYR A 299 2.64 18.93 26.40
C TYR A 299 2.34 17.79 27.38
N VAL A 300 3.20 17.61 28.39
CA VAL A 300 3.03 16.55 29.39
C VAL A 300 2.86 17.17 30.77
N PHE A 301 1.73 16.89 31.42
CA PHE A 301 1.49 17.31 32.79
C PHE A 301 2.35 16.49 33.76
N ALA A 302 2.55 17.01 34.99
CA ALA A 302 3.37 16.35 36.00
C ALA A 302 2.90 14.95 36.44
N THR A 303 1.66 14.57 36.13
CA THR A 303 1.09 13.24 36.41
C THR A 303 1.15 12.30 35.21
N GLY A 304 1.40 12.80 34.01
CA GLY A 304 1.40 12.02 32.78
C GLY A 304 2.78 11.50 32.43
N THR A 305 2.84 10.54 31.52
CA THR A 305 4.09 10.04 30.92
C THR A 305 3.92 9.88 29.42
N VAL A 306 4.99 10.09 28.67
CA VAL A 306 5.01 9.89 27.21
C VAL A 306 6.28 9.17 26.80
N ASP A 307 6.12 8.00 26.18
CA ASP A 307 7.21 7.25 25.57
C ASP A 307 7.15 7.42 24.05
N ILE A 308 8.25 7.83 23.42
CA ILE A 308 8.33 8.06 21.98
C ILE A 308 9.45 7.21 21.40
N ILE A 309 9.12 6.42 20.39
CA ILE A 309 10.05 5.62 19.60
C ILE A 309 9.87 6.03 18.15
N ASN A 310 10.97 6.41 17.49
CA ASN A 310 10.96 6.75 16.06
C ASN A 310 9.96 7.89 15.75
N GLY A 311 9.89 8.91 16.61
CA GLY A 311 9.03 10.07 16.40
C GLY A 311 9.73 11.18 15.61
N THR A 312 8.98 11.95 14.84
CA THR A 312 9.45 13.22 14.23
C THR A 312 8.60 14.37 14.74
N ILE A 313 9.17 15.22 15.59
CA ILE A 313 8.52 16.38 16.20
C ILE A 313 9.20 17.66 15.71
N THR A 314 8.61 18.35 14.73
CA THR A 314 9.27 19.46 14.04
C THR A 314 8.34 20.60 13.68
N ASN A 315 8.88 21.81 13.50
CA ASN A 315 8.14 23.01 13.06
C ASN A 315 6.92 23.36 13.94
N ASN A 316 6.88 22.93 15.19
CA ASN A 316 5.81 23.31 16.11
C ASN A 316 6.13 24.64 16.80
N ASN A 317 5.09 25.42 17.07
CA ASN A 317 5.18 26.72 17.71
C ASN A 317 4.19 26.84 18.88
N PRO A 318 4.61 27.29 20.08
CA PRO A 318 5.94 27.82 20.39
C PRO A 318 6.96 26.74 20.78
N ARG A 319 6.56 25.48 20.98
CA ARG A 319 7.48 24.44 21.48
C ARG A 319 7.23 23.09 20.83
N GLY A 320 8.29 22.31 20.64
CA GLY A 320 8.24 20.91 20.22
C GLY A 320 7.69 20.03 21.34
N VAL A 321 8.46 19.85 22.41
CA VAL A 321 8.07 19.00 23.55
C VAL A 321 8.26 19.74 24.87
N THR A 322 7.20 19.81 25.68
CA THR A 322 7.27 20.31 27.06
C THR A 322 7.00 19.17 28.03
N GLY A 323 8.01 18.80 28.83
CA GLY A 323 7.93 17.77 29.86
C GLY A 323 7.67 18.33 31.26
N GLY A 324 6.62 17.85 31.93
CA GLY A 324 6.35 18.10 33.34
C GLY A 324 7.19 17.20 34.27
N GLY A 325 8.50 17.46 34.41
CA GLY A 325 9.42 16.59 35.16
C GLY A 325 10.12 15.56 34.26
N ASN A 326 10.62 14.44 34.81
CA ASN A 326 11.36 13.39 34.07
C ASN A 326 10.44 12.39 33.32
N ALA A 327 9.31 12.86 32.79
CA ALA A 327 8.19 12.00 32.38
C ALA A 327 8.11 11.69 30.89
N VAL A 328 9.04 12.21 30.08
CA VAL A 328 9.12 11.95 28.65
C VAL A 328 10.35 11.11 28.36
N ASN A 329 10.17 9.92 27.80
CA ASN A 329 11.27 9.06 27.37
C ASN A 329 11.29 9.01 25.84
N ILE A 330 12.47 9.17 25.24
CA ILE A 330 12.61 9.20 23.77
C ILE A 330 13.72 8.27 23.30
N ARG A 331 13.49 7.59 22.17
CA ARG A 331 14.49 6.79 21.46
C ARG A 331 14.35 7.00 19.96
N ASN A 332 15.47 7.08 19.23
CA ASN A 332 15.45 7.27 17.76
C ASN A 332 14.54 8.42 17.31
N THR A 333 14.36 9.44 18.15
CA THR A 333 13.35 10.48 17.94
C THR A 333 14.03 11.78 17.52
N VAL A 334 13.43 12.46 16.55
CA VAL A 334 13.88 13.76 16.04
C VAL A 334 13.01 14.85 16.66
N ILE A 335 13.62 15.77 17.41
CA ILE A 335 12.98 16.97 17.93
C ILE A 335 13.81 18.17 17.45
N ALA A 336 13.38 18.82 16.38
CA ALA A 336 14.17 19.87 15.73
C ALA A 336 13.30 20.83 14.94
N GLY A 337 13.78 22.06 14.69
CA GLY A 337 13.08 23.05 13.87
C GLY A 337 11.82 23.64 14.52
N ASN A 338 11.56 23.31 15.80
CA ASN A 338 10.52 23.97 16.58
C ASN A 338 11.03 25.34 17.04
N SER A 339 10.13 26.24 17.46
CA SER A 339 10.58 27.53 18.01
C SER A 339 11.40 27.39 19.31
N PHE A 340 11.12 26.32 20.07
CA PHE A 340 11.98 25.75 21.09
C PHE A 340 11.79 24.23 21.05
N ASP A 341 12.86 23.45 20.94
CA ASP A 341 12.70 22.00 20.77
C ASP A 341 12.19 21.32 22.05
N CYS A 342 12.84 21.57 23.18
CA CYS A 342 12.49 20.96 24.46
C CYS A 342 12.43 21.97 25.61
N VAL A 343 11.45 21.78 26.49
CA VAL A 343 11.36 22.46 27.79
C VAL A 343 11.02 21.47 28.89
N GLY A 344 11.80 21.46 29.97
CA GLY A 344 11.67 20.48 31.06
C GLY A 344 12.68 19.36 30.93
N THR A 345 12.46 18.24 31.63
CA THR A 345 13.38 17.10 31.56
C THR A 345 12.90 16.09 30.53
N ILE A 346 13.79 15.72 29.63
CA ILE A 346 13.60 14.61 28.69
C ILE A 346 14.60 13.52 29.04
N THR A 347 14.15 12.27 29.09
CA THR A 347 15.00 11.11 29.32
C THR A 347 15.35 10.49 27.97
N SER A 348 16.63 10.58 27.58
CA SER A 348 17.12 9.89 26.38
C SER A 348 17.34 8.40 26.64
N LEU A 349 16.76 7.56 25.79
CA LEU A 349 17.01 6.13 25.65
C LEU A 349 17.95 5.82 24.45
N ASP A 350 18.75 6.81 24.05
CA ASP A 350 19.75 6.81 22.97
C ASP A 350 19.20 7.01 21.55
N GLY A 351 20.09 7.42 20.64
CA GLY A 351 19.81 7.58 19.21
C GLY A 351 18.93 8.76 18.83
N ASN A 352 18.78 9.79 19.67
CA ASN A 352 17.87 10.91 19.41
C ASN A 352 18.57 12.08 18.70
N VAL A 353 17.80 12.95 18.06
CA VAL A 353 18.28 14.22 17.48
C VAL A 353 17.56 15.40 18.12
N ASP A 354 18.34 16.37 18.56
CA ASP A 354 17.90 17.65 19.13
C ASP A 354 18.47 18.80 18.28
N GLY A 355 17.59 19.62 17.71
CA GLY A 355 17.94 20.66 16.76
C GLY A 355 18.72 21.83 17.37
N ASP A 356 18.35 22.25 18.58
CA ASP A 356 18.90 23.44 19.24
C ASP A 356 19.72 23.13 20.51
N GLY A 357 19.74 21.88 20.97
CA GLY A 357 20.47 21.44 22.16
C GLY A 357 19.68 21.58 23.47
N SER A 358 18.41 21.97 23.42
CA SER A 358 17.56 22.21 24.60
C SER A 358 17.05 20.95 25.29
N CYS A 359 17.10 19.78 24.65
CA CYS A 359 16.58 18.52 25.19
C CYS A 359 17.52 17.87 26.22
N GLY A 360 18.77 18.33 26.33
CA GLY A 360 19.72 17.83 27.32
C GLY A 360 20.13 16.37 27.09
N LEU A 361 20.20 15.96 25.81
CA LEU A 361 20.60 14.61 25.42
C LEU A 361 22.03 14.31 25.87
N GLY A 362 22.31 13.06 26.24
CA GLY A 362 23.57 12.68 26.87
C GLY A 362 24.00 11.23 26.70
N GLN A 363 23.30 10.46 25.86
CA GLN A 363 23.72 9.10 25.49
C GLN A 363 24.71 9.14 24.30
N ALA A 364 25.36 8.01 24.04
CA ALA A 364 26.50 7.95 23.12
C ALA A 364 26.12 8.20 21.65
N SER A 365 24.92 7.79 21.24
CA SER A 365 24.42 7.88 19.87
C SER A 365 23.46 9.07 19.68
N ASP A 366 23.28 9.91 20.70
CA ASP A 366 22.49 11.13 20.61
C ASP A 366 23.22 12.22 19.81
N LEU A 367 22.47 12.98 19.01
CA LEU A 367 22.95 14.15 18.28
C LEU A 367 22.28 15.42 18.83
N SER A 368 23.04 16.22 19.59
CA SER A 368 22.59 17.52 20.09
C SER A 368 22.98 18.66 19.16
N SER A 369 22.16 19.71 19.13
CA SER A 369 22.36 20.91 18.29
C SER A 369 22.61 20.57 16.81
N THR A 370 21.84 19.63 16.28
CA THR A 370 22.03 19.06 14.93
C THR A 370 20.82 19.33 14.05
N ASN A 371 21.05 19.96 12.90
CA ASN A 371 20.01 20.13 11.89
C ASN A 371 19.69 18.76 11.24
N PRO A 372 18.44 18.28 11.31
CA PRO A 372 18.06 16.98 10.74
C PRO A 372 18.00 16.97 9.21
N MET A 373 18.09 18.12 8.53
CA MET A 373 17.97 18.22 7.06
C MET A 373 16.72 17.53 6.54
N LEU A 374 15.55 17.99 7.00
CA LEU A 374 14.25 17.48 6.57
C LEU A 374 13.72 18.33 5.40
N ASP A 375 13.07 17.66 4.46
CA ASP A 375 12.23 18.30 3.45
C ASP A 375 10.95 18.88 4.06
N ALA A 376 10.22 19.66 3.28
CA ALA A 376 8.91 20.16 3.68
C ALA A 376 7.93 18.99 3.93
N LEU A 377 6.90 19.24 4.75
CA LEU A 377 5.86 18.27 5.00
C LEU A 377 5.25 17.77 3.68
N SER A 378 5.24 16.46 3.49
CA SER A 378 4.77 15.83 2.27
C SER A 378 3.66 14.83 2.57
N THR A 379 2.73 14.70 1.61
CA THR A 379 1.76 13.61 1.59
C THR A 379 2.37 12.47 0.81
N VAL A 380 2.48 11.31 1.45
CA VAL A 380 3.09 10.10 0.87
C VAL A 380 2.14 8.92 1.03
N PRO A 381 2.19 7.94 0.13
CA PRO A 381 1.41 6.72 0.31
C PRO A 381 1.82 5.90 1.53
N HIS A 382 0.92 5.00 1.91
CA HIS A 382 1.11 3.94 2.88
C HIS A 382 1.25 2.60 2.13
N ASP A 383 2.16 1.72 2.54
CA ASP A 383 2.49 0.53 1.74
C ASP A 383 1.57 -0.70 1.97
N ASP A 384 0.94 -0.79 3.15
CA ASP A 384 0.14 -1.95 3.58
C ASP A 384 -1.39 -1.73 3.48
N VAL A 385 -1.86 -0.50 3.22
CA VAL A 385 -3.30 -0.15 3.05
C VAL A 385 -3.47 0.96 2.01
N SER A 386 -4.67 1.07 1.42
CA SER A 386 -5.00 2.22 0.56
C SER A 386 -5.11 3.50 1.39
N GLY A 387 -4.20 4.46 1.19
CA GLY A 387 -4.25 5.76 1.87
C GLY A 387 -2.93 6.51 1.83
N ASN A 388 -2.96 7.76 2.29
CA ASN A 388 -1.78 8.60 2.40
C ASN A 388 -1.52 8.98 3.85
N THR A 389 -0.26 9.14 4.22
CA THR A 389 0.20 9.69 5.50
C THR A 389 1.06 10.93 5.29
N ARG A 390 1.35 11.64 6.39
CA ARG A 390 2.02 12.96 6.37
C ARG A 390 3.35 12.83 7.09
N VAL A 391 4.44 13.06 6.37
CA VAL A 391 5.82 12.86 6.87
C VAL A 391 6.74 13.99 6.41
N TYR A 392 7.84 14.16 7.15
CA TYR A 392 9.01 14.91 6.72
C TYR A 392 10.09 13.92 6.29
N GLN A 393 10.50 14.00 5.03
CA GLN A 393 11.50 13.08 4.49
C GLN A 393 12.90 13.63 4.80
N PRO A 394 13.86 12.78 5.24
CA PRO A 394 15.26 13.17 5.29
C PRO A 394 15.78 13.50 3.88
N GLN A 395 16.50 14.61 3.75
CA GLN A 395 17.21 14.96 2.53
C GLN A 395 18.42 14.04 2.32
N THR A 396 18.88 13.93 1.07
CA THR A 396 20.15 13.25 0.76
C THR A 396 21.30 13.80 1.62
N GLY A 397 22.02 12.92 2.30
CA GLY A 397 23.11 13.29 3.22
C GLY A 397 22.65 13.78 4.59
N SER A 398 21.36 13.64 4.91
CA SER A 398 20.82 13.92 6.25
C SER A 398 21.54 13.09 7.33
N PRO A 399 21.81 13.67 8.52
CA PRO A 399 22.38 12.93 9.65
C PRO A 399 21.39 11.94 10.29
N LEU A 400 20.16 11.84 9.78
CA LEU A 400 19.15 10.87 10.23
C LEU A 400 19.31 9.51 9.58
N ILE A 401 19.84 9.49 8.36
CA ILE A 401 19.96 8.29 7.51
C ILE A 401 20.98 7.33 8.12
N ASP A 402 20.62 6.05 8.24
CA ASP A 402 21.48 4.96 8.70
C ASP A 402 22.19 5.24 10.04
N SER A 403 21.49 5.86 10.98
CA SER A 403 22.13 6.44 12.17
C SER A 403 21.46 6.16 13.52
N GLY A 404 20.33 5.48 13.53
CA GLY A 404 19.58 5.14 14.74
C GLY A 404 20.15 3.93 15.50
N VAL A 405 19.64 3.71 16.71
CA VAL A 405 19.99 2.56 17.55
C VAL A 405 19.05 1.38 17.27
N ALA A 406 19.59 0.16 17.15
CA ALA A 406 18.86 -1.03 16.70
C ALA A 406 17.99 -1.74 17.78
N VAL A 407 17.86 -1.19 18.98
CA VAL A 407 17.23 -1.89 20.12
C VAL A 407 15.71 -1.74 20.09
N ALA A 408 14.96 -2.85 20.08
CA ALA A 408 13.49 -2.88 20.23
C ALA A 408 12.72 -1.95 19.27
N ASN A 409 13.13 -1.92 18.00
CA ASN A 409 12.48 -1.10 16.98
C ASN A 409 11.27 -1.79 16.35
N PRO A 410 10.30 -1.00 15.86
CA PRO A 410 9.23 -1.51 15.01
C PRO A 410 9.82 -2.06 13.69
N PRO A 411 9.17 -3.06 13.07
CA PRO A 411 9.64 -3.66 11.82
C PRO A 411 9.49 -2.73 10.61
N THR A 412 8.73 -1.64 10.74
CA THR A 412 8.38 -0.73 9.66
C THR A 412 8.42 0.72 10.11
N ASP A 413 8.40 1.68 9.17
CA ASP A 413 8.30 3.11 9.42
C ASP A 413 6.84 3.61 9.49
N GLN A 414 6.61 4.93 9.45
CA GLN A 414 5.26 5.51 9.46
C GLN A 414 4.43 5.11 8.22
N ARG A 415 5.07 5.00 7.06
CA ARG A 415 4.43 4.58 5.80
C ARG A 415 4.27 3.06 5.74
N GLY A 416 5.12 2.37 6.46
CA GLY A 416 5.24 0.91 6.57
C GLY A 416 6.44 0.32 5.88
N VAL A 417 7.25 1.16 5.26
CA VAL A 417 8.51 0.74 4.66
C VAL A 417 9.31 -0.02 5.71
N SER A 418 9.77 -1.22 5.35
CA SER A 418 10.48 -2.11 6.27
C SER A 418 11.74 -1.44 6.80
N ARG A 419 12.15 -1.84 8.01
CA ARG A 419 13.34 -1.33 8.69
C ARG A 419 14.25 -2.49 9.13
N PRO A 420 15.59 -2.34 9.10
CA PRO A 420 16.33 -1.23 8.51
C PRO A 420 16.47 -1.35 6.97
N MET A 421 16.68 -0.22 6.29
CA MET A 421 17.07 -0.13 4.88
C MET A 421 18.45 0.53 4.76
N ASP A 422 19.12 0.36 3.63
CA ASP A 422 20.40 1.03 3.31
C ASP A 422 20.08 2.34 2.59
N GLY A 423 19.82 3.40 3.34
CA GLY A 423 19.33 4.68 2.80
C GLY A 423 20.41 5.51 2.12
N ASP A 424 21.68 5.26 2.42
CA ASP A 424 22.84 5.95 1.80
C ASP A 424 23.62 5.11 0.78
N ASN A 425 23.14 3.89 0.47
CA ASN A 425 23.73 2.94 -0.48
C ASN A 425 25.19 2.56 -0.14
N ASN A 426 25.55 2.52 1.16
CA ASN A 426 26.90 2.14 1.60
C ASN A 426 27.06 0.63 1.91
N MET A 427 26.02 -0.17 1.65
CA MET A 427 25.88 -1.61 1.96
C MET A 427 25.72 -1.93 3.46
N THR A 428 25.41 -0.94 4.29
CA THR A 428 25.14 -1.13 5.72
C THR A 428 23.73 -0.66 6.03
N GLN A 429 22.88 -1.58 6.50
CA GLN A 429 21.51 -1.25 6.88
C GLN A 429 21.48 -0.87 8.36
N ILE A 430 21.18 0.39 8.65
CA ILE A 430 20.93 0.88 9.99
C ILE A 430 19.59 1.60 9.98
N ILE A 431 18.84 1.47 11.06
CA ILE A 431 17.56 2.14 11.15
C ILE A 431 17.73 3.66 11.11
N ASP A 432 16.85 4.36 10.39
CA ASP A 432 16.84 5.81 10.42
C ASP A 432 16.26 6.35 11.72
N ARG A 433 16.76 7.52 12.13
CA ARG A 433 16.14 8.28 13.23
C ARG A 433 14.88 8.99 12.74
N GLY A 434 13.85 8.98 13.56
CA GLY A 434 12.56 9.58 13.29
C GLY A 434 11.57 8.60 12.64
N ALA A 435 10.44 9.14 12.18
CA ALA A 435 9.30 8.35 11.73
C ALA A 435 9.44 7.76 10.32
N PHE A 436 10.46 8.17 9.55
CA PHE A 436 10.68 7.80 8.16
C PHE A 436 11.94 6.92 8.01
N GLU A 437 11.89 5.94 7.11
CA GLU A 437 13.05 5.13 6.69
C GLU A 437 13.38 5.39 5.21
N VAL A 438 14.56 5.92 4.91
CA VAL A 438 15.03 6.12 3.53
C VAL A 438 15.35 4.75 2.93
N ALA A 439 14.67 4.43 1.84
CA ALA A 439 14.98 3.25 1.05
C ALA A 439 16.16 3.55 0.10
N PRO A 440 16.98 2.54 -0.26
CA PRO A 440 18.03 2.70 -1.25
C PRO A 440 17.46 3.24 -2.56
N ALA A 441 18.17 4.21 -3.16
CA ALA A 441 17.89 4.57 -4.54
C ALA A 441 18.27 3.39 -5.43
N ILE A 442 17.29 2.77 -6.09
CA ILE A 442 17.53 1.70 -7.06
C ILE A 442 17.92 2.38 -8.38
N ASP A 443 19.12 2.09 -8.87
CA ASP A 443 19.55 2.51 -10.20
C ASP A 443 18.78 1.68 -11.24
N ILE A 444 17.93 2.36 -12.02
CA ILE A 444 17.12 1.78 -13.09
C ILE A 444 17.56 2.29 -14.47
N THR A 445 18.62 3.11 -14.52
CA THR A 445 19.04 3.77 -15.75
C THR A 445 20.03 2.91 -16.51
N ALA A 446 19.58 2.32 -17.61
CA ALA A 446 20.46 1.57 -18.49
C ALA A 446 21.58 2.45 -19.09
N PRO A 447 22.80 1.92 -19.28
CA PRO A 447 23.88 2.62 -19.95
C PRO A 447 23.49 3.05 -21.37
N VAL A 448 23.88 4.26 -21.77
CA VAL A 448 23.69 4.77 -23.13
C VAL A 448 24.98 4.67 -23.92
N LEU A 449 24.92 3.94 -25.03
CA LEU A 449 26.07 3.66 -25.88
C LEU A 449 26.07 4.49 -27.16
N ALA A 450 27.27 4.88 -27.62
CA ALA A 450 27.46 5.50 -28.93
C ALA A 450 28.74 5.00 -29.60
N GLU A 451 28.69 4.79 -30.92
CA GLU A 451 29.89 4.48 -31.71
C GLU A 451 30.81 5.70 -31.78
N VAL A 452 32.10 5.50 -31.52
CA VAL A 452 33.13 6.56 -31.53
C VAL A 452 34.11 6.36 -32.69
N SER A 453 34.58 5.13 -32.88
CA SER A 453 35.46 4.75 -33.99
C SER A 453 35.01 3.41 -34.57
N PRO A 454 34.36 3.41 -35.76
CA PRO A 454 33.96 2.19 -36.44
C PRO A 454 35.18 1.40 -36.95
N VAL A 455 34.95 0.14 -37.29
CA VAL A 455 35.93 -0.67 -38.03
C VAL A 455 36.08 -0.08 -39.44
N ALA A 456 37.32 0.12 -39.90
CA ALA A 456 37.57 0.54 -41.27
C ALA A 456 37.09 -0.53 -42.26
N THR A 457 36.43 -0.13 -43.34
CA THR A 457 35.89 -1.07 -44.34
C THR A 457 36.22 -0.62 -45.78
N PRO A 458 36.68 -1.54 -46.65
CA PRO A 458 37.08 -2.92 -46.35
C PRO A 458 38.41 -2.96 -45.56
N THR A 459 38.65 -4.01 -44.77
CA THR A 459 39.89 -4.21 -43.99
C THR A 459 40.51 -5.58 -44.25
N THR A 460 41.85 -5.66 -44.21
CA THR A 460 42.60 -6.94 -44.20
C THR A 460 42.99 -7.37 -42.78
N ASP A 461 42.66 -6.57 -41.77
CA ASP A 461 42.86 -6.92 -40.36
C ASP A 461 41.75 -7.88 -39.90
N THR A 462 42.13 -9.09 -39.52
CA THR A 462 41.20 -10.12 -39.04
C THR A 462 40.83 -9.96 -37.57
N THR A 463 41.44 -9.01 -36.83
CA THR A 463 41.12 -8.70 -35.43
C THR A 463 40.92 -7.19 -35.24
N PRO A 464 40.00 -6.57 -36.01
CA PRO A 464 39.92 -5.13 -36.09
C PRO A 464 39.55 -4.50 -34.74
N SER A 465 40.09 -3.31 -34.50
CA SER A 465 39.74 -2.51 -33.33
C SER A 465 38.48 -1.69 -33.57
N TYR A 466 37.67 -1.55 -32.52
CA TYR A 466 36.44 -0.78 -32.50
C TYR A 466 36.36 0.02 -31.21
N THR A 467 35.87 1.27 -31.26
CA THR A 467 35.69 2.11 -30.07
C THR A 467 34.25 2.59 -29.98
N PHE A 468 33.64 2.42 -28.80
CA PHE A 468 32.36 3.02 -28.44
C PHE A 468 32.49 3.78 -27.11
N SER A 469 31.58 4.70 -26.84
CA SER A 469 31.44 5.35 -25.53
C SER A 469 30.26 4.77 -24.76
N SER A 470 30.40 4.70 -23.44
CA SER A 470 29.31 4.43 -22.49
C SER A 470 29.26 5.61 -21.51
N ASP A 471 28.08 6.05 -21.10
CA ASP A 471 27.95 7.04 -20.01
C ASP A 471 28.18 6.42 -18.62
N GLU A 472 28.00 5.10 -18.50
CA GLU A 472 28.26 4.33 -17.29
C GLU A 472 29.27 3.18 -17.51
N ALA A 473 29.83 2.64 -16.43
CA ALA A 473 30.64 1.42 -16.47
C ALA A 473 29.74 0.18 -16.47
N GLY A 474 30.23 -0.94 -16.99
CA GLY A 474 29.44 -2.18 -16.99
C GLY A 474 30.11 -3.36 -17.66
N THR A 475 29.36 -4.44 -17.85
CA THR A 475 29.79 -5.66 -18.51
C THR A 475 29.40 -5.63 -20.00
N ILE A 476 30.37 -5.84 -20.88
CA ILE A 476 30.19 -5.87 -22.33
C ILE A 476 29.70 -7.27 -22.77
N THR A 477 28.60 -7.30 -23.51
CA THR A 477 28.09 -8.48 -24.22
C THR A 477 28.09 -8.21 -25.72
N TYR A 478 28.57 -9.19 -26.49
CA TYR A 478 28.62 -9.14 -27.96
C TYR A 478 27.44 -9.91 -28.55
N GLY A 479 26.80 -9.35 -29.58
CA GLY A 479 25.76 -10.02 -30.36
C GLY A 479 26.09 -10.09 -31.86
N GLY A 480 25.34 -10.93 -32.58
CA GLY A 480 25.56 -11.20 -34.01
C GLY A 480 26.80 -12.05 -34.28
N ASP A 481 27.47 -11.77 -35.40
CA ASP A 481 28.61 -12.58 -35.87
C ASP A 481 29.96 -12.13 -35.28
N CYS A 482 29.95 -11.14 -34.39
CA CYS A 482 31.14 -10.61 -33.73
C CYS A 482 31.30 -11.17 -32.32
N SER A 483 32.55 -11.34 -31.88
CA SER A 483 32.89 -11.64 -30.49
C SER A 483 34.19 -10.93 -30.12
N GLY A 484 34.40 -10.66 -28.84
CA GLY A 484 35.64 -10.05 -28.33
C GLY A 484 36.01 -10.57 -26.95
N ALA A 485 37.27 -10.39 -26.55
CA ALA A 485 37.76 -10.84 -25.25
C ALA A 485 37.54 -9.82 -24.11
N THR A 486 37.33 -8.54 -24.45
CA THR A 486 37.07 -7.49 -23.46
C THR A 486 35.63 -7.58 -22.99
N THR A 487 35.42 -7.80 -21.69
CA THR A 487 34.08 -7.94 -21.08
C THR A 487 33.73 -6.80 -20.14
N ALA A 488 34.60 -5.81 -19.95
CA ALA A 488 34.37 -4.68 -19.05
C ALA A 488 34.40 -3.36 -19.83
N ALA A 489 33.38 -2.53 -19.61
CA ALA A 489 33.28 -1.15 -20.06
C ALA A 489 33.50 -0.21 -18.87
N VAL A 490 34.14 0.92 -19.13
CA VAL A 490 34.22 2.07 -18.23
C VAL A 490 33.33 3.19 -18.76
N ALA A 491 32.91 4.10 -17.88
CA ALA A 491 32.32 5.36 -18.30
C ALA A 491 33.33 6.15 -19.17
N GLY A 492 32.89 6.62 -20.33
CA GLY A 492 33.72 7.18 -21.39
C GLY A 492 34.03 6.19 -22.51
N ASN A 493 35.17 6.37 -23.18
CA ASN A 493 35.52 5.60 -24.37
C ASN A 493 36.11 4.22 -24.03
N ASN A 494 35.57 3.19 -24.68
CA ASN A 494 35.94 1.79 -24.58
C ASN A 494 36.48 1.31 -25.92
N THR A 495 37.78 1.04 -26.00
CA THR A 495 38.41 0.45 -27.19
C THR A 495 38.54 -1.05 -27.01
N ILE A 496 37.94 -1.80 -27.93
CA ILE A 496 37.96 -3.26 -27.98
C ILE A 496 38.65 -3.74 -29.26
N SER A 497 39.02 -5.02 -29.26
CA SER A 497 39.41 -5.77 -30.45
C SER A 497 38.50 -6.96 -30.60
N PHE A 498 37.94 -7.15 -31.79
CA PHE A 498 37.21 -8.37 -32.08
C PHE A 498 38.16 -9.57 -32.15
N ASN A 499 37.66 -10.75 -31.81
CA ASN A 499 38.35 -12.03 -32.04
C ASN A 499 38.56 -12.24 -33.55
N THR A 500 39.36 -13.23 -33.93
CA THR A 500 39.69 -13.50 -35.34
C THR A 500 38.43 -13.73 -36.19
N LEU A 501 38.23 -12.83 -37.17
CA LEU A 501 37.15 -12.84 -38.15
C LEU A 501 37.64 -13.39 -39.50
N ALA A 502 36.80 -14.16 -40.19
CA ALA A 502 37.06 -14.66 -41.53
C ALA A 502 36.71 -13.60 -42.60
N ALA A 503 37.14 -13.80 -43.84
CA ALA A 503 36.76 -12.90 -44.93
C ALA A 503 35.26 -12.98 -45.20
N ASN A 504 34.51 -11.93 -44.80
CA ASN A 504 33.06 -11.84 -44.95
C ASN A 504 32.59 -10.38 -44.71
N VAL A 505 31.31 -10.12 -45.01
CA VAL A 505 30.60 -8.90 -44.60
C VAL A 505 29.94 -9.14 -43.25
N TYR A 506 30.25 -8.27 -42.28
CA TYR A 506 29.69 -8.27 -40.93
C TYR A 506 28.68 -7.13 -40.81
N SER A 507 27.39 -7.45 -40.72
CA SER A 507 26.30 -6.44 -40.71
C SER A 507 25.33 -6.57 -39.55
N ASN A 508 25.48 -7.60 -38.70
CA ASN A 508 24.57 -7.90 -37.59
C ASN A 508 25.26 -7.77 -36.21
N CYS A 509 26.49 -7.27 -36.15
CA CYS A 509 27.24 -7.17 -34.91
C CYS A 509 26.65 -6.11 -33.99
N THR A 510 26.46 -6.46 -32.71
CA THR A 510 25.96 -5.54 -31.69
C THR A 510 26.82 -5.58 -30.43
N ILE A 511 26.77 -4.50 -29.65
CA ILE A 511 27.38 -4.38 -28.34
C ILE A 511 26.32 -3.92 -27.34
N THR A 512 26.20 -4.63 -26.24
CA THR A 512 25.37 -4.26 -25.09
C THR A 512 26.27 -4.08 -23.88
N VAL A 513 26.03 -3.06 -23.06
CA VAL A 513 26.64 -2.90 -21.74
C VAL A 513 25.57 -3.04 -20.68
N THR A 514 25.83 -3.88 -19.69
CA THR A 514 24.97 -4.05 -18.51
C THR A 514 25.69 -3.49 -17.29
N ASP A 515 25.10 -2.53 -16.60
CA ASP A 515 25.68 -1.90 -15.42
C ASP A 515 25.74 -2.85 -14.19
N ALA A 516 26.13 -2.31 -13.03
CA ALA A 516 26.18 -3.06 -11.77
C ALA A 516 24.79 -3.33 -11.17
N ALA A 517 23.78 -2.54 -11.54
CA ALA A 517 22.37 -2.70 -11.13
C ALA A 517 21.57 -3.61 -12.08
N ALA A 518 22.24 -4.22 -13.06
CA ALA A 518 21.70 -5.11 -14.09
C ALA A 518 20.82 -4.43 -15.16
N ASN A 519 20.87 -3.10 -15.30
CA ASN A 519 20.22 -2.43 -16.42
C ASN A 519 21.07 -2.61 -17.68
N ALA A 520 20.45 -3.14 -18.74
CA ALA A 520 21.12 -3.38 -20.02
C ALA A 520 20.83 -2.24 -21.00
N SER A 521 21.88 -1.70 -21.61
CA SER A 521 21.77 -0.72 -22.68
C SER A 521 20.92 -1.24 -23.84
N THR A 522 20.27 -0.36 -24.59
CA THR A 522 19.82 -0.72 -25.94
C THR A 522 21.03 -1.20 -26.76
N PRO A 523 20.97 -2.36 -27.45
CA PRO A 523 22.11 -2.87 -28.20
C PRO A 523 22.61 -1.85 -29.24
N LEU A 524 23.87 -1.45 -29.12
CA LEU A 524 24.54 -0.60 -30.10
C LEU A 524 24.88 -1.43 -31.33
N ALA A 525 24.27 -1.12 -32.46
CA ALA A 525 24.68 -1.70 -33.74
C ALA A 525 26.08 -1.21 -34.12
N VAL A 526 26.97 -2.16 -34.40
CA VAL A 526 28.31 -1.86 -34.95
C VAL A 526 28.13 -1.56 -36.44
N THR A 527 28.69 -0.44 -36.92
CA THR A 527 28.62 -0.08 -38.34
C THR A 527 29.19 -1.21 -39.20
N SER A 528 28.45 -1.63 -40.23
CA SER A 528 28.81 -2.79 -41.05
C SER A 528 30.18 -2.63 -41.73
N PHE A 529 30.98 -3.71 -41.72
CA PHE A 529 32.32 -3.74 -42.31
C PHE A 529 32.59 -5.06 -43.05
N GLU A 530 33.51 -5.01 -44.02
CA GLU A 530 33.96 -6.18 -44.78
C GLU A 530 35.41 -6.51 -44.43
N VAL A 531 35.66 -7.76 -44.02
CA VAL A 531 37.01 -8.32 -43.92
C VAL A 531 37.33 -8.99 -45.26
N VAL A 532 38.40 -8.56 -45.92
CA VAL A 532 38.82 -9.09 -47.22
C VAL A 532 40.14 -9.85 -47.11
N ASP A 533 40.26 -10.96 -47.86
CA ASP A 533 41.52 -11.71 -47.93
C ASP A 533 42.56 -10.88 -48.71
N PRO A 534 43.71 -10.52 -48.10
CA PRO A 534 44.78 -9.77 -48.77
C PRO A 534 45.36 -10.48 -50.00
N ASN A 535 45.05 -11.77 -50.23
CA ASN A 535 45.54 -12.55 -51.36
C ASN A 535 44.54 -12.70 -52.53
N SER A 536 43.34 -12.10 -52.45
CA SER A 536 42.36 -12.21 -53.53
C SER A 536 42.62 -11.19 -54.65
N SER A 537 43.52 -11.54 -55.58
CA SER A 537 43.65 -10.81 -56.85
C SER A 537 42.62 -11.31 -57.88
N ASN A 538 41.94 -10.34 -58.47
CA ASN A 538 40.81 -10.45 -59.41
C ASN A 538 41.12 -11.27 -60.68
N GLY A 539 40.19 -12.12 -61.12
CA GLY A 539 40.25 -12.81 -62.41
C GLY A 539 39.03 -13.69 -62.69
N GLY A 540 38.05 -13.17 -63.43
CA GLY A 540 36.87 -13.93 -63.86
C GLY A 540 37.16 -14.98 -64.93
N ASN A 541 36.42 -16.10 -64.91
CA ASN A 541 35.81 -16.72 -66.09
C ASN A 541 34.79 -17.79 -65.68
N SER A 542 33.68 -17.80 -66.40
CA SER A 542 32.61 -18.79 -66.44
C SER A 542 33.07 -20.17 -66.95
N GLY A 543 32.49 -21.24 -66.37
CA GLY A 543 32.17 -22.47 -67.10
C GLY A 543 32.63 -23.80 -66.50
N GLY A 544 31.69 -24.73 -66.36
CA GLY A 544 31.94 -26.16 -66.59
C GLY A 544 31.95 -27.03 -65.33
N GLY A 545 30.99 -27.96 -65.24
CA GLY A 545 30.85 -28.83 -64.06
C GLY A 545 31.68 -30.12 -64.09
N ALA A 546 31.51 -30.85 -62.99
CA ALA A 546 31.56 -32.31 -62.80
C ALA A 546 32.81 -32.96 -62.16
N GLY A 547 32.51 -33.69 -61.07
CA GLY A 547 33.30 -34.79 -60.48
C GLY A 547 34.34 -34.34 -59.45
N GLY A 548 34.39 -34.80 -58.21
CA GLY A 548 33.79 -35.93 -57.51
C GLY A 548 34.75 -36.32 -56.37
N SER A 549 34.27 -37.14 -55.44
CA SER A 549 35.06 -37.85 -54.42
C SER A 549 35.28 -37.15 -53.07
N LEU A 550 34.28 -37.24 -52.19
CA LEU A 550 34.52 -37.40 -50.75
C LEU A 550 34.15 -38.84 -50.36
N THR A 551 35.14 -39.55 -49.84
CA THR A 551 34.99 -40.85 -49.17
C THR A 551 34.28 -40.68 -47.82
N PRO A 552 33.51 -41.68 -47.36
CA PRO A 552 32.58 -41.53 -46.24
C PRO A 552 33.27 -41.71 -44.87
N PRO A 553 32.80 -41.04 -43.79
CA PRO A 553 33.06 -41.48 -42.43
C PRO A 553 32.11 -42.65 -42.07
N PRO A 554 32.47 -43.47 -41.07
CA PRO A 554 31.81 -44.73 -40.79
C PRO A 554 30.39 -44.55 -40.25
N ASN A 555 29.51 -45.44 -40.72
CA ASN A 555 28.23 -45.81 -40.12
C ASN A 555 28.43 -46.16 -38.64
N ASN A 556 27.89 -45.32 -37.75
CA ASN A 556 27.30 -45.79 -36.51
C ASN A 556 25.79 -45.58 -36.61
N ASN A 557 25.09 -46.63 -37.04
CA ASN A 557 23.66 -46.81 -36.91
C ASN A 557 23.32 -46.87 -35.40
N GLN A 558 23.16 -45.69 -34.81
CA GLN A 558 22.08 -45.43 -33.90
C GLN A 558 21.27 -44.34 -34.59
N ASN A 559 20.14 -44.74 -35.18
CA ASN A 559 19.08 -43.80 -35.54
C ASN A 559 18.85 -42.92 -34.30
N PRO A 560 19.14 -41.60 -34.31
CA PRO A 560 18.60 -40.75 -33.27
C PRO A 560 17.09 -40.91 -33.42
N GLN A 561 16.44 -41.43 -32.38
CA GLN A 561 15.00 -41.25 -32.27
C GLN A 561 14.74 -39.75 -32.53
N PRO A 562 13.70 -39.35 -33.28
CA PRO A 562 13.30 -37.94 -33.27
C PRO A 562 13.28 -37.53 -31.80
N VAL A 563 14.10 -36.54 -31.44
CA VAL A 563 14.13 -36.07 -30.07
C VAL A 563 12.76 -35.45 -29.88
N GLU A 564 11.85 -36.20 -29.25
CA GLU A 564 10.54 -35.66 -28.97
C GLU A 564 10.75 -34.46 -28.07
N HIS A 565 10.11 -33.35 -28.45
CA HIS A 565 10.22 -32.06 -27.81
C HIS A 565 8.89 -31.76 -27.13
N CYS A 566 8.96 -31.31 -25.88
CA CYS A 566 7.76 -31.02 -25.11
C CYS A 566 6.94 -29.88 -25.75
N GLY A 567 5.65 -30.08 -26.02
CA GLY A 567 4.81 -29.04 -26.64
C GLY A 567 5.30 -28.55 -28.01
N GLY A 568 6.25 -29.26 -28.63
CA GLY A 568 6.93 -28.84 -29.87
C GLY A 568 8.05 -27.80 -29.69
N TYR A 569 8.45 -27.47 -28.45
CA TYR A 569 9.50 -26.48 -28.16
C TYR A 569 10.90 -27.08 -28.24
N THR A 570 11.76 -26.46 -29.05
CA THR A 570 13.09 -27.02 -29.40
C THR A 570 14.09 -27.06 -28.23
N ASP A 571 13.87 -26.25 -27.21
CA ASP A 571 14.70 -26.11 -26.01
C ASP A 571 14.19 -26.93 -24.81
N ILE A 572 13.07 -27.64 -24.95
CA ILE A 572 12.51 -28.51 -23.92
C ILE A 572 12.46 -29.96 -24.41
N SER A 573 13.07 -30.87 -23.65
CA SER A 573 13.01 -32.32 -23.91
C SER A 573 11.60 -32.86 -23.64
N ALA A 574 11.09 -33.82 -24.42
CA ALA A 574 9.81 -34.48 -24.09
C ALA A 574 9.86 -35.29 -22.77
N ASN A 575 11.05 -35.55 -22.23
CA ASN A 575 11.21 -36.16 -20.91
C ASN A 575 11.48 -35.12 -19.80
N ASP A 576 11.29 -33.82 -20.08
CA ASP A 576 11.38 -32.77 -19.07
C ASP A 576 10.29 -33.01 -17.99
N PRO A 577 10.64 -32.96 -16.70
CA PRO A 577 9.67 -33.22 -15.62
C PRO A 577 8.49 -32.24 -15.64
N ASP A 578 8.66 -31.02 -16.15
CA ASP A 578 7.63 -29.99 -16.19
C ASP A 578 6.88 -29.99 -17.54
N CYS A 579 7.08 -31.01 -18.36
CA CYS A 579 6.55 -31.02 -19.72
C CYS A 579 5.02 -30.96 -19.76
N GLU A 580 4.36 -31.72 -18.88
CA GLU A 580 2.90 -31.73 -18.81
C GLU A 580 2.33 -30.35 -18.43
N ALA A 581 3.03 -29.63 -17.54
CA ALA A 581 2.64 -28.28 -17.15
C ALA A 581 2.82 -27.26 -18.31
N ILE A 582 3.91 -27.38 -19.06
CA ILE A 582 4.18 -26.55 -20.24
C ILE A 582 3.14 -26.81 -21.33
N GLU A 583 2.80 -28.07 -21.60
CA GLU A 583 1.77 -28.45 -22.57
C GLU A 583 0.37 -28.00 -22.13
N TYR A 584 0.06 -28.08 -20.83
CA TYR A 584 -1.18 -27.56 -20.29
C TYR A 584 -1.31 -26.04 -20.49
N ALA A 585 -0.31 -25.27 -20.08
CA ALA A 585 -0.30 -23.81 -20.22
C ALA A 585 -0.40 -23.37 -21.70
N GLN A 586 0.16 -24.16 -22.62
CA GLN A 586 -0.02 -23.99 -24.07
C GLN A 586 -1.43 -24.34 -24.53
N SER A 587 -2.02 -25.43 -24.03
CA SER A 587 -3.34 -25.91 -24.44
C SER A 587 -4.48 -24.94 -24.11
N ILE A 588 -4.36 -24.20 -23.01
CA ILE A 588 -5.32 -23.18 -22.60
C ILE A 588 -5.04 -21.81 -23.22
N GLY A 589 -4.00 -21.69 -24.06
CA GLY A 589 -3.63 -20.44 -24.72
C GLY A 589 -2.95 -19.40 -23.82
N ALA A 590 -2.76 -19.69 -22.54
CA ALA A 590 -2.15 -18.77 -21.58
C ALA A 590 -0.68 -18.49 -21.92
N MET A 591 0.08 -19.52 -22.33
CA MET A 591 1.49 -19.38 -22.69
C MET A 591 1.80 -19.94 -24.08
N THR A 592 2.57 -19.20 -24.87
CA THR A 592 3.08 -19.63 -26.18
C THR A 592 4.59 -19.44 -26.22
N GLY A 593 5.30 -20.28 -26.97
CA GLY A 593 6.73 -20.11 -27.22
C GLY A 593 7.05 -18.89 -28.10
N ASN A 594 8.35 -18.65 -28.23
CA ASN A 594 8.93 -17.61 -29.06
C ASN A 594 8.88 -17.99 -30.55
N ASP A 595 8.99 -16.99 -31.43
CA ASP A 595 8.94 -17.18 -32.89
C ASP A 595 10.05 -18.09 -33.43
N ASP A 596 11.14 -18.27 -32.69
CA ASP A 596 12.24 -19.18 -33.01
C ASP A 596 11.95 -20.65 -32.65
N GLY A 597 10.76 -20.94 -32.10
CA GLY A 597 10.34 -22.27 -31.70
C GLY A 597 10.86 -22.71 -30.34
N THR A 598 11.32 -21.79 -29.49
CA THR A 598 11.74 -22.04 -28.10
C THR A 598 10.64 -21.69 -27.09
N PHE A 599 10.68 -22.29 -25.90
CA PHE A 599 9.85 -21.92 -24.75
C PHE A 599 10.54 -20.88 -23.84
N ALA A 600 11.87 -20.86 -23.81
CA ALA A 600 12.72 -20.03 -22.96
C ALA A 600 12.44 -20.19 -21.45
N PRO A 601 12.65 -21.38 -20.87
CA PRO A 601 12.16 -21.73 -19.53
C PRO A 601 12.72 -20.85 -18.40
N SER A 602 13.94 -20.33 -18.55
CA SER A 602 14.62 -19.50 -17.55
C SER A 602 14.41 -18.01 -17.73
N GLU A 603 13.64 -17.59 -18.74
CA GLU A 603 13.40 -16.16 -18.98
C GLU A 603 12.42 -15.61 -17.94
N SER A 604 12.77 -14.50 -17.28
CA SER A 604 11.86 -13.80 -16.37
C SER A 604 10.78 -13.06 -17.16
N LEU A 605 9.53 -13.19 -16.75
CA LEU A 605 8.38 -12.61 -17.45
C LEU A 605 8.17 -11.11 -17.14
N GLN A 606 7.71 -10.38 -18.15
CA GLN A 606 7.28 -8.99 -18.06
C GLN A 606 5.85 -8.88 -17.52
N ARG A 607 5.50 -7.70 -17.00
CA ARG A 607 4.22 -7.46 -16.33
C ARG A 607 3.03 -7.51 -17.27
N ASP A 608 3.20 -7.04 -18.51
CA ASP A 608 2.21 -7.20 -19.57
C ASP A 608 2.01 -8.66 -20.01
N GLN A 609 3.09 -9.44 -20.04
CA GLN A 609 3.03 -10.89 -20.32
C GLN A 609 2.25 -11.63 -19.23
N ILE A 610 2.52 -11.34 -17.95
CA ILE A 610 1.76 -11.93 -16.83
C ILE A 610 0.29 -11.51 -16.86
N ALA A 611 -0.01 -10.25 -17.18
CA ALA A 611 -1.38 -9.78 -17.35
C ALA A 611 -2.16 -10.59 -18.39
N LYS A 612 -1.56 -10.84 -19.57
CA LYS A 612 -2.14 -11.72 -20.58
C LYS A 612 -2.32 -13.13 -20.01
N ILE A 613 -1.26 -13.73 -19.48
CA ILE A 613 -1.26 -15.11 -18.97
C ILE A 613 -2.37 -15.32 -17.94
N SER A 614 -2.50 -14.43 -16.96
CA SER A 614 -3.52 -14.52 -15.91
C SER A 614 -4.94 -14.39 -16.46
N LEU A 615 -5.19 -13.57 -17.47
CA LEU A 615 -6.53 -13.42 -18.05
C LEU A 615 -6.93 -14.64 -18.88
N GLU A 616 -6.01 -15.15 -19.71
CA GLU A 616 -6.24 -16.33 -20.55
C GLU A 616 -6.41 -17.59 -19.69
N ALA A 617 -5.61 -17.74 -18.62
CA ALA A 617 -5.69 -18.89 -17.72
C ALA A 617 -7.07 -19.05 -17.07
N PHE A 618 -7.74 -17.95 -16.70
CA PHE A 618 -9.08 -17.96 -16.11
C PHE A 618 -10.21 -17.83 -17.15
N GLY A 619 -9.89 -17.78 -18.45
CA GLY A 619 -10.88 -17.57 -19.52
C GLY A 619 -11.62 -16.23 -19.42
N LEU A 620 -10.94 -15.19 -18.92
CA LEU A 620 -11.53 -13.87 -18.64
C LEU A 620 -11.36 -12.85 -19.77
N PHE A 621 -10.79 -13.27 -20.90
CA PHE A 621 -10.51 -12.44 -22.07
C PHE A 621 -11.27 -12.93 -23.31
N ASP A 622 -11.85 -11.98 -24.05
CA ASP A 622 -12.52 -12.18 -25.33
C ASP A 622 -11.82 -11.28 -26.36
N ASP A 623 -11.22 -11.89 -27.38
CA ASP A 623 -10.44 -11.19 -28.40
C ASP A 623 -11.30 -10.31 -29.35
N GLN A 624 -12.62 -10.45 -29.29
CA GLN A 624 -13.57 -9.62 -30.04
C GLN A 624 -14.10 -8.41 -29.25
N ALA A 625 -13.82 -8.33 -27.94
CA ALA A 625 -14.28 -7.25 -27.08
C ALA A 625 -13.32 -6.05 -27.09
N ASP A 626 -13.86 -4.84 -27.04
CA ASP A 626 -13.09 -3.62 -26.77
C ASP A 626 -13.27 -3.22 -25.30
N TYR A 627 -12.28 -3.55 -24.47
CA TYR A 627 -12.31 -3.28 -23.03
C TYR A 627 -11.88 -1.86 -22.68
N CYS A 628 -11.20 -1.17 -23.58
CA CYS A 628 -10.65 0.14 -23.27
C CYS A 628 -11.59 1.29 -23.66
N GLU A 629 -12.52 1.06 -24.60
CA GLU A 629 -13.42 2.09 -25.13
C GLU A 629 -12.67 3.39 -25.54
N ASN A 630 -11.48 3.24 -26.13
CA ASN A 630 -10.53 4.33 -26.46
C ASN A 630 -10.01 5.17 -25.26
N THR A 631 -10.06 4.62 -24.05
CA THR A 631 -9.51 5.24 -22.84
C THR A 631 -8.24 4.51 -22.41
N ASN A 632 -7.19 5.24 -22.07
CA ASN A 632 -5.96 4.63 -21.57
C ASN A 632 -6.17 4.12 -20.13
N PRO A 633 -5.90 2.83 -19.84
CA PRO A 633 -6.09 2.27 -18.51
C PRO A 633 -5.05 2.79 -17.52
N PHE A 634 -3.86 3.15 -17.98
CA PHE A 634 -2.80 3.78 -17.20
C PHE A 634 -2.10 4.85 -18.05
N PRO A 635 -1.43 5.86 -17.46
CA PRO A 635 -0.80 6.93 -18.20
C PRO A 635 0.27 6.46 -19.21
N ASP A 636 0.90 5.32 -18.93
CA ASP A 636 1.97 4.69 -19.71
C ASP A 636 1.49 3.54 -20.62
N ILE A 637 0.17 3.35 -20.74
CA ILE A 637 -0.42 2.34 -21.62
C ILE A 637 -1.27 3.02 -22.68
N THR A 638 -1.01 2.67 -23.94
CA THR A 638 -1.55 3.31 -25.14
C THR A 638 -2.13 2.27 -26.09
N ALA A 639 -2.99 2.70 -27.01
CA ALA A 639 -3.60 1.81 -27.99
C ALA A 639 -2.61 1.12 -28.96
N SER A 640 -1.34 1.55 -29.00
CA SER A 640 -0.29 0.89 -29.78
C SER A 640 0.39 -0.27 -29.04
N ASP A 641 0.19 -0.38 -27.72
CA ASP A 641 0.78 -1.47 -26.94
C ASP A 641 0.04 -2.77 -27.23
N TRP A 642 0.80 -3.85 -27.50
CA TRP A 642 0.22 -5.16 -27.78
C TRP A 642 -0.66 -5.68 -26.62
N SER A 643 -0.36 -5.22 -25.40
CA SER A 643 -1.05 -5.58 -24.16
C SER A 643 -2.22 -4.67 -23.81
N TYR A 644 -2.52 -3.64 -24.62
CA TYR A 644 -3.53 -2.61 -24.33
C TYR A 644 -4.87 -3.18 -23.84
N GLN A 645 -5.46 -4.10 -24.62
CA GLN A 645 -6.76 -4.71 -24.28
C GLN A 645 -6.68 -5.58 -23.02
N TYR A 646 -5.58 -6.33 -22.84
CA TYR A 646 -5.36 -7.15 -21.64
C TYR A 646 -5.26 -6.28 -20.38
N VAL A 647 -4.51 -5.18 -20.44
CA VAL A 647 -4.36 -4.27 -19.30
C VAL A 647 -5.68 -3.60 -18.93
N CYS A 648 -6.48 -3.18 -19.93
CA CYS A 648 -7.82 -2.65 -19.67
C CYS A 648 -8.73 -3.68 -19.00
N ARG A 649 -8.78 -4.90 -19.54
CA ARG A 649 -9.61 -5.96 -18.97
C ARG A 649 -9.20 -6.30 -17.54
N GLY A 650 -7.90 -6.47 -17.30
CA GLY A 650 -7.39 -6.74 -15.96
C GLY A 650 -7.65 -5.59 -14.97
N LYS A 651 -7.61 -4.33 -15.41
CA LYS A 651 -7.98 -3.18 -14.57
C LYS A 651 -9.48 -3.14 -14.25
N GLN A 652 -10.34 -3.38 -15.24
CA GLN A 652 -11.80 -3.44 -15.04
C GLN A 652 -12.22 -4.50 -14.02
N LEU A 653 -11.53 -5.63 -14.03
CA LEU A 653 -11.76 -6.74 -13.10
C LEU A 653 -11.09 -6.53 -11.74
N GLY A 654 -10.33 -5.45 -11.54
CA GLY A 654 -9.58 -5.20 -10.31
C GLY A 654 -8.36 -6.11 -10.11
N MET A 655 -8.00 -6.92 -11.12
CA MET A 655 -6.84 -7.82 -11.10
C MET A 655 -5.54 -7.04 -11.14
N ILE A 656 -5.49 -6.10 -12.09
CA ILE A 656 -4.33 -5.27 -12.38
C ILE A 656 -4.53 -3.92 -11.71
N THR A 657 -3.58 -3.58 -10.87
CA THR A 657 -3.40 -2.23 -10.35
C THR A 657 -2.14 -1.64 -10.95
N GLY A 658 -2.09 -0.32 -11.06
CA GLY A 658 -0.82 0.38 -11.25
C GLY A 658 0.07 0.16 -10.03
N TYR A 659 1.36 0.45 -10.17
CA TYR A 659 2.23 0.54 -9.01
C TYR A 659 1.64 1.57 -8.05
N LYS A 660 1.55 1.18 -6.78
CA LYS A 660 0.92 2.02 -5.78
C LYS A 660 1.86 3.16 -5.36
N ASP A 661 3.16 2.86 -5.33
CA ASP A 661 4.21 3.69 -4.74
C ASP A 661 5.46 3.73 -5.63
N GLY A 662 6.42 4.60 -5.27
CA GLY A 662 7.66 4.80 -6.01
C GLY A 662 7.50 5.67 -7.26
N GLU A 663 8.56 5.77 -8.07
CA GLU A 663 8.55 6.59 -9.30
C GLU A 663 7.52 6.10 -10.34
N ASN A 664 7.11 4.84 -10.23
CA ASN A 664 6.12 4.22 -11.08
C ASN A 664 4.67 4.39 -10.57
N ALA A 665 4.45 5.17 -9.50
CA ALA A 665 3.13 5.32 -8.89
C ALA A 665 2.06 5.74 -9.92
N GLY A 666 0.99 4.97 -10.03
CA GLY A 666 -0.09 5.17 -10.99
C GLY A 666 0.17 4.64 -12.41
N LEU A 667 1.38 4.13 -12.69
CA LEU A 667 1.76 3.51 -13.97
C LEU A 667 1.59 1.99 -13.93
N PHE A 668 1.45 1.36 -15.08
CA PHE A 668 1.43 -0.10 -15.20
C PHE A 668 2.84 -0.69 -15.36
N VAL A 669 3.71 0.00 -16.07
CA VAL A 669 5.08 -0.33 -16.47
C VAL A 669 5.18 -1.70 -17.14
N PRO A 670 4.73 -1.82 -18.40
CA PRO A 670 4.50 -3.11 -19.05
C PRO A 670 5.75 -3.99 -19.13
N ALA A 671 6.92 -3.38 -19.39
CA ALA A 671 8.18 -4.09 -19.58
C ALA A 671 8.90 -4.52 -18.30
N ASN A 672 8.40 -4.13 -17.11
CA ASN A 672 9.02 -4.50 -15.85
C ASN A 672 8.96 -6.01 -15.63
N LYS A 673 10.08 -6.58 -15.18
CA LYS A 673 10.13 -7.99 -14.75
C LYS A 673 9.34 -8.17 -13.46
N VAL A 674 8.51 -9.21 -13.42
CA VAL A 674 7.59 -9.45 -12.31
C VAL A 674 8.28 -10.26 -11.21
N MET A 675 8.21 -9.76 -9.98
CA MET A 675 8.66 -10.51 -8.81
C MET A 675 7.68 -11.65 -8.49
N ILE A 676 8.15 -12.73 -7.89
CA ILE A 676 7.36 -13.93 -7.63
C ILE A 676 6.08 -13.64 -6.82
N VAL A 677 6.17 -12.74 -5.85
CA VAL A 677 5.02 -12.30 -5.04
C VAL A 677 4.03 -11.45 -5.81
N GLU A 678 4.50 -10.69 -6.81
CA GLU A 678 3.64 -9.93 -7.71
C GLU A 678 2.90 -10.85 -8.68
N PHE A 679 3.57 -11.88 -9.16
CA PHE A 679 2.93 -12.92 -9.94
C PHE A 679 1.81 -13.61 -9.14
N TRP A 680 2.10 -14.07 -7.92
CA TRP A 680 1.09 -14.69 -7.06
C TRP A 680 -0.09 -13.76 -6.81
N ALA A 681 0.15 -12.47 -6.58
CA ALA A 681 -0.93 -11.52 -6.40
C ALA A 681 -1.75 -11.29 -7.68
N LEU A 682 -1.11 -11.15 -8.83
CA LEU A 682 -1.79 -10.93 -10.11
C LEU A 682 -2.69 -12.12 -10.48
N ILE A 683 -2.22 -13.34 -10.22
CA ILE A 683 -2.96 -14.55 -10.56
C ILE A 683 -4.00 -14.94 -9.51
N LEU A 684 -3.67 -14.86 -8.21
CA LEU A 684 -4.55 -15.32 -7.13
C LEU A 684 -5.67 -14.33 -6.79
N ARG A 685 -5.62 -13.08 -7.27
CA ARG A 685 -6.76 -12.15 -7.17
C ARG A 685 -8.01 -12.63 -7.90
N ASN A 686 -7.86 -13.58 -8.82
CA ASN A 686 -8.96 -14.14 -9.60
C ASN A 686 -9.61 -15.36 -8.97
N THR A 687 -9.07 -15.88 -7.88
CA THR A 687 -9.63 -17.07 -7.26
C THR A 687 -10.86 -16.70 -6.43
N THR A 688 -11.82 -17.61 -6.38
CA THR A 688 -12.95 -17.52 -5.42
C THR A 688 -12.57 -18.01 -4.03
N GLU A 689 -11.33 -18.48 -3.86
CA GLU A 689 -10.81 -19.06 -2.64
C GLU A 689 -10.51 -17.98 -1.59
N SER A 690 -10.88 -18.24 -0.34
CA SER A 690 -10.56 -17.33 0.75
C SER A 690 -9.06 -17.35 1.04
N LEU A 691 -8.36 -16.25 0.76
CA LEU A 691 -6.96 -16.12 1.12
C LEU A 691 -6.81 -16.07 2.64
N PRO A 692 -5.86 -16.83 3.23
CA PRO A 692 -5.69 -16.87 4.68
C PRO A 692 -4.92 -15.64 5.17
N LEU A 693 -5.64 -14.52 5.30
CA LEU A 693 -5.09 -13.26 5.79
C LEU A 693 -4.79 -13.32 7.30
N GLY A 694 -3.59 -12.89 7.70
CA GLY A 694 -3.24 -12.68 9.12
C GLY A 694 -2.65 -13.89 9.87
N GLU A 695 -2.29 -14.97 9.18
CA GLU A 695 -1.58 -16.09 9.80
C GLU A 695 -0.08 -16.07 9.48
N SER A 696 0.75 -16.34 10.48
CA SER A 696 2.20 -16.34 10.34
C SER A 696 2.71 -17.55 9.53
N PHE A 697 3.52 -17.30 8.50
CA PHE A 697 4.24 -18.33 7.74
C PHE A 697 5.75 -18.17 7.92
N SER A 698 6.49 -19.28 8.04
CA SER A 698 7.90 -19.28 8.46
C SER A 698 8.81 -18.65 7.40
N GLY A 699 9.54 -17.59 7.77
CA GLY A 699 10.50 -16.91 6.89
C GLY A 699 9.93 -15.71 6.11
N TRP A 700 8.64 -15.41 6.28
CA TRP A 700 7.93 -14.39 5.52
C TRP A 700 7.31 -13.32 6.42
N VAL A 701 7.33 -12.07 5.97
CA VAL A 701 6.74 -10.93 6.70
C VAL A 701 5.22 -11.10 6.72
N THR A 702 4.65 -11.28 7.92
CA THR A 702 3.23 -11.60 8.12
C THR A 702 2.27 -10.52 7.64
N ASP A 703 2.77 -9.28 7.56
CA ASP A 703 1.99 -8.08 7.27
C ASP A 703 2.34 -7.46 5.91
N ALA A 704 3.14 -8.14 5.07
CA ALA A 704 3.41 -7.68 3.72
C ALA A 704 2.14 -7.78 2.85
N TRP A 705 2.00 -6.88 1.87
CA TRP A 705 0.85 -6.85 0.95
C TRP A 705 0.60 -8.17 0.21
N TYR A 706 1.64 -9.02 0.11
CA TYR A 706 1.56 -10.33 -0.53
C TYR A 706 1.39 -11.51 0.44
N SER A 707 1.32 -11.30 1.76
CA SER A 707 1.39 -12.37 2.75
C SER A 707 0.28 -13.41 2.62
N GLY A 708 -0.95 -12.97 2.31
CA GLY A 708 -2.08 -13.86 2.03
C GLY A 708 -1.85 -14.75 0.80
N TYR A 709 -1.24 -14.21 -0.26
CA TYR A 709 -0.88 -14.97 -1.46
C TYR A 709 0.25 -15.95 -1.17
N ALA A 710 1.33 -15.50 -0.53
CA ALA A 710 2.46 -16.33 -0.16
C ALA A 710 2.05 -17.49 0.76
N LYS A 711 1.15 -17.22 1.72
CA LYS A 711 0.60 -18.28 2.58
C LYS A 711 -0.29 -19.24 1.81
N PHE A 712 -1.17 -18.77 0.92
CA PHE A 712 -1.95 -19.66 0.06
C PHE A 712 -1.05 -20.59 -0.75
N VAL A 713 0.02 -20.05 -1.34
CA VAL A 713 1.01 -20.82 -2.10
C VAL A 713 1.69 -21.86 -1.21
N ALA A 714 2.11 -21.47 -0.01
CA ALA A 714 2.77 -22.37 0.91
C ALA A 714 1.86 -23.48 1.46
N ASP A 715 0.63 -23.15 1.87
CA ASP A 715 -0.34 -24.09 2.42
C ASP A 715 -0.73 -25.17 1.40
N ASN A 716 -0.66 -24.84 0.11
CA ASN A 716 -1.00 -25.73 -1.00
C ASN A 716 0.23 -26.35 -1.70
N ASN A 717 1.46 -26.12 -1.20
CA ASN A 717 2.70 -26.58 -1.81
C ASN A 717 2.83 -26.19 -3.30
N LEU A 718 2.40 -24.98 -3.66
CA LEU A 718 2.41 -24.48 -5.04
C LEU A 718 3.77 -23.94 -5.49
N TYR A 719 4.81 -24.07 -4.66
CA TYR A 719 6.16 -23.59 -4.97
C TYR A 719 7.23 -24.41 -4.24
N ASP A 720 8.14 -25.00 -5.01
CA ASP A 720 9.19 -25.91 -4.50
C ASP A 720 10.51 -25.20 -4.13
N GLY A 721 10.65 -23.90 -4.44
CA GLY A 721 11.83 -23.14 -4.08
C GLY A 721 11.98 -23.01 -2.57
N LEU A 722 13.14 -23.41 -2.05
CA LEU A 722 13.48 -23.31 -0.63
C LEU A 722 13.45 -21.83 -0.19
N SER A 723 12.29 -21.37 0.30
CA SER A 723 12.07 -20.02 0.82
C SER A 723 12.50 -18.89 -0.14
N PRO A 724 11.76 -18.65 -1.25
CA PRO A 724 12.14 -17.65 -2.24
C PRO A 724 12.30 -16.25 -1.62
N SER A 725 13.16 -15.42 -2.21
CA SER A 725 13.14 -14.00 -1.87
C SER A 725 11.84 -13.41 -2.41
N PRO A 726 11.11 -12.57 -1.65
CA PRO A 726 9.95 -11.84 -2.19
C PRO A 726 10.25 -11.03 -3.45
N THR A 727 11.52 -10.67 -3.65
CA THR A 727 12.01 -9.87 -4.78
C THR A 727 12.58 -10.69 -5.94
N GLU A 728 12.58 -12.02 -5.83
CA GLU A 728 13.04 -12.89 -6.92
C GLU A 728 12.10 -12.78 -8.11
N THR A 729 12.64 -12.61 -9.33
CA THR A 729 11.81 -12.57 -10.54
C THR A 729 11.32 -13.98 -10.90
N VAL A 730 10.10 -14.09 -11.42
CA VAL A 730 9.53 -15.40 -11.78
C VAL A 730 9.92 -15.84 -13.21
N PRO A 731 10.57 -17.00 -13.38
CA PRO A 731 10.84 -17.60 -14.69
C PRO A 731 9.57 -18.13 -15.39
N ARG A 732 9.61 -18.19 -16.72
CA ARG A 732 8.53 -18.75 -17.56
C ARG A 732 8.14 -20.18 -17.17
N ARG A 733 9.11 -21.03 -16.85
CA ARG A 733 8.87 -22.42 -16.41
C ARG A 733 8.01 -22.45 -15.14
N ASP A 734 8.36 -21.64 -14.16
CA ASP A 734 7.70 -21.65 -12.85
C ASP A 734 6.25 -21.18 -12.95
N VAL A 735 5.96 -20.24 -13.86
CA VAL A 735 4.57 -19.85 -14.17
C VAL A 735 3.77 -21.01 -14.79
N ALA A 736 4.35 -21.76 -15.72
CA ALA A 736 3.67 -22.90 -16.34
C ALA A 736 3.36 -24.00 -15.31
N VAL A 737 4.32 -24.32 -14.44
CA VAL A 737 4.13 -25.25 -13.32
C VAL A 737 3.04 -24.76 -12.39
N PHE A 738 3.09 -23.48 -11.99
CA PHE A 738 2.09 -22.91 -11.08
C PHE A 738 0.67 -22.97 -11.66
N LEU A 739 0.49 -22.67 -12.95
CA LEU A 739 -0.81 -22.79 -13.64
C LEU A 739 -1.32 -24.23 -13.63
N TYR A 740 -0.45 -25.19 -13.90
CA TYR A 740 -0.81 -26.59 -13.90
C TYR A 740 -1.24 -27.08 -12.51
N GLU A 741 -0.52 -26.68 -11.46
CA GLU A 741 -0.90 -27.05 -10.09
C GLU A 741 -2.23 -26.40 -9.66
N LEU A 742 -2.49 -25.14 -10.02
CA LEU A 742 -3.81 -24.52 -9.81
C LEU A 742 -4.94 -25.26 -10.53
N HIS A 743 -4.69 -25.75 -11.74
CA HIS A 743 -5.65 -26.56 -12.48
C HIS A 743 -5.93 -27.89 -11.77
N GLN A 744 -4.90 -28.56 -11.26
CA GLN A 744 -5.06 -29.81 -10.50
C GLN A 744 -5.84 -29.61 -9.20
N MET A 745 -5.85 -28.39 -8.67
CA MET A 745 -6.64 -27.98 -7.52
C MET A 745 -8.07 -27.51 -7.86
N GLU A 746 -8.49 -27.55 -9.13
CA GLU A 746 -9.77 -27.01 -9.62
C GLU A 746 -9.97 -25.50 -9.37
N VAL A 747 -8.87 -24.74 -9.34
CA VAL A 747 -8.88 -23.28 -9.20
C VAL A 747 -9.00 -22.57 -10.57
N LEU A 748 -8.47 -23.19 -11.64
CA LEU A 748 -8.57 -22.79 -13.06
C LEU A 748 -9.50 -23.74 -13.83
#